data_AF-A0A7V3NCB2-F1
#
_entry.id   AF-A0A7V3NCB2-F1
#
_cell.length_a   1.000
_cell.length_b   1.000
_cell.length_c   1.000
_cell.angle_alpha   90.00
_cell.angle_beta   90.00
_cell.angle_gamma   90.00
#
_symmetry.space_group_name_H-M   'P 1'
#
loop_
_entity.id
_entity.type
_entity.pdbx_description
1 polymer ?
#
loop_
_entity_poly.entity_id
_entity_poly.type
_entity_poly.pdbx_seq_one_letter_code
_entity_poly.pdbx_strand_id
1 'polypeptide(L)'
;MERNRRVNLPTDWENLQRPGYSPDYIEDRFERMDMAYAPGDWVATAAAQAMYRNNTPLLAFIAGKPEAVTSKDHNYLPGESVVKQLVVINNSRQAVDCTAKWRFHLMAGQGHSGSAAAGQAEANKTPGAPRPRPLAAGTAQVHVETGRQARMPVQIALAPDLAPGTYELAAIFDFGTGQKQEDRFAVHVLPRPDTGASGTLAGAKAKVALFDPQGQTAHELRRLQIAFDTLGADADLRGYEVLIVGKSALTVDGPAPSLAPVRDGLKVLVFEQTAEVLQDRLGFRIAEYGLRNVFRRVPDHPALAGLTEDHLRDWRGEATLVPPRLKYQPSDKYAGAPVVRWCGLEVPRLWRCGNRGNVASVLIEKPAVGDFLPLLDGGFSLQYSPLLEYREGRGMVLFCQMDVTGRTEEDPAAEQLLRNLLRYVLESKHPVAPQRKALYVGGPEGREYLRQAGIAFAEYNGVPLGPQDVLIAAPGAGEKLAPRAAALTRWLEAGGRLVALELEDAEANRFLPVPIRTARQEHIAAWFPPPGRSSPFAGIAPADVHNRDPRELPLLQAGADVLGGGVLASAAGGRVVFCQMVPYRFVKRPEASPAFTVMEEDPAEGRASAWIDLATVPWAQLGQKLSAGQVGNTYTFSAFVKPVGEPATVRLEVERAGRPWDRAVRGQDQKLPADQWSEIHVTFVVEKPYPEGWQAYLHVAGAEARLRADAFRLYEGPYIPWERGKVPASPKNLLANAGFESGTASWYFNWNTEQQNLRKTFRRSAFLLSRILANCGIRAATPLLGRFGTPLQRATGPSLVKNGDFTTDRDRDGVPDGWLLSSESKQASCGLETAGPTGHCIRITSPETTDRRRSGAMLAQHDLPMRQGQWYRVSFLAKAEALAGRQVLFAVQETVRWQPILEYQRFAPAEQWKEFTFLLPARASADKNRLQIWFEGGGTLWLADVRLAPCEPPTAGRWLSGLYLDKPQEWDDPYRFFRW
;
A
#
# COMPACT_ATOMS: atom_id res chain seq x y z
N MET A 1 -13.28 -24.93 -41.72
CA MET A 1 -12.02 -24.60 -42.42
C MET A 1 -10.96 -25.56 -41.92
N GLU A 2 -10.41 -26.41 -42.79
CA GLU A 2 -9.32 -27.34 -42.45
C GLU A 2 -8.02 -26.56 -42.20
N ARG A 3 -7.76 -26.16 -40.96
CA ARG A 3 -6.60 -25.33 -40.57
C ARG A 3 -5.26 -26.08 -40.64
N ASN A 4 -5.28 -27.41 -40.67
CA ASN A 4 -4.10 -28.26 -40.85
C ASN A 4 -3.86 -28.67 -42.31
N ARG A 5 -4.66 -28.15 -43.25
CA ARG A 5 -4.37 -28.35 -44.66
C ARG A 5 -3.04 -27.67 -44.99
N ARG A 6 -2.13 -28.42 -45.61
CA ARG A 6 -0.84 -27.91 -46.08
C ARG A 6 -1.03 -26.64 -46.92
N VAL A 7 -0.39 -25.56 -46.48
CA VAL A 7 -0.30 -24.30 -47.22
C VAL A 7 1.14 -24.12 -47.67
N ASN A 8 1.39 -24.22 -48.97
CA ASN A 8 2.70 -23.92 -49.52
C ASN A 8 2.98 -22.42 -49.40
N LEU A 9 4.14 -22.05 -48.89
CA LEU A 9 4.58 -20.67 -48.79
C LEU A 9 5.34 -20.29 -50.07
N PRO A 10 5.01 -19.18 -50.73
CA PRO A 10 5.75 -18.70 -51.89
C PRO A 10 7.21 -18.48 -51.50
N THR A 11 8.11 -19.30 -52.05
CA THR A 11 9.54 -19.27 -51.76
C THR A 11 10.29 -18.97 -53.06
N ASP A 12 11.05 -17.87 -53.06
CA ASP A 12 11.95 -17.54 -54.16
C ASP A 12 13.23 -18.36 -54.02
N TRP A 13 13.23 -19.54 -54.65
CA TRP A 13 14.35 -20.47 -54.64
C TRP A 13 15.60 -19.93 -55.34
N GLU A 14 15.46 -18.94 -56.24
CA GLU A 14 16.56 -18.42 -57.04
C GLU A 14 17.38 -17.35 -56.30
N ASN A 15 16.80 -16.66 -55.31
CA ASN A 15 17.46 -15.58 -54.55
C ASN A 15 17.62 -15.85 -53.04
N LEU A 16 17.77 -17.10 -52.63
CA LEU A 16 17.87 -17.52 -51.22
C LEU A 16 19.25 -17.18 -50.59
N GLN A 17 19.58 -15.88 -50.50
CA GLN A 17 20.86 -15.34 -50.03
C GLN A 17 20.70 -14.53 -48.72
N ARG A 18 20.11 -15.13 -47.68
CA ARG A 18 20.24 -14.65 -46.29
C ARG A 18 20.51 -15.83 -45.36
N PRO A 19 21.41 -15.72 -44.36
CA PRO A 19 21.57 -16.77 -43.36
C PRO A 19 20.26 -16.97 -42.58
N GLY A 20 19.72 -18.19 -42.59
CA GLY A 20 18.52 -18.59 -41.84
C GLY A 20 17.69 -19.67 -42.53
N TYR A 21 16.82 -20.35 -41.78
CA TYR A 21 15.83 -21.29 -42.33
C TYR A 21 14.64 -20.51 -42.92
N SER A 22 14.26 -20.80 -44.17
CA SER A 22 13.06 -20.29 -44.83
C SER A 22 12.04 -21.43 -44.99
N PRO A 23 10.88 -21.39 -44.32
CA PRO A 23 9.87 -22.44 -44.46
C PRO A 23 9.17 -22.36 -45.83
N ASP A 24 9.04 -23.50 -46.50
CA ASP A 24 8.46 -23.68 -47.84
C ASP A 24 6.98 -24.12 -47.80
N TYR A 25 6.50 -24.59 -46.65
CA TYR A 25 5.09 -24.86 -46.38
C TYR A 25 4.77 -24.74 -44.88
N ILE A 26 3.47 -24.68 -44.56
CA ILE A 26 2.95 -24.82 -43.20
C ILE A 26 1.94 -25.97 -43.19
N GLU A 27 2.18 -26.98 -42.36
CA GLU A 27 1.37 -28.19 -42.16
C GLU A 27 1.43 -28.58 -40.68
N ASP A 28 0.41 -29.27 -40.17
CA ASP A 28 0.32 -29.73 -38.76
C ASP A 28 0.69 -28.66 -37.71
N ARG A 29 0.04 -27.50 -37.80
CA ARG A 29 0.28 -26.39 -36.87
C ARG A 29 -0.04 -26.86 -35.46
N PHE A 30 0.98 -26.88 -34.59
CA PHE A 30 0.79 -27.05 -33.16
C PHE A 30 -0.20 -25.98 -32.67
N GLU A 31 -1.32 -26.38 -32.07
CA GLU A 31 -2.45 -25.50 -31.70
C GLU A 31 -2.12 -24.56 -30.52
N ARG A 32 -1.10 -23.74 -30.70
CA ARG A 32 -0.72 -22.66 -29.79
C ARG A 32 -1.18 -21.33 -30.38
N MET A 33 -1.64 -20.46 -29.50
CA MET A 33 -2.27 -19.17 -29.82
C MET A 33 -1.44 -18.30 -30.78
N ASP A 34 -0.12 -18.36 -30.69
CA ASP A 34 0.87 -17.61 -31.47
C ASP A 34 1.25 -18.25 -32.81
N MET A 35 0.88 -19.52 -33.06
CA MET A 35 1.35 -20.29 -34.23
C MET A 35 0.21 -20.77 -35.14
N ALA A 36 -0.97 -21.04 -34.59
CA ALA A 36 -2.10 -21.59 -35.34
C ALA A 36 -3.03 -20.52 -35.94
N TYR A 37 -2.91 -19.27 -35.50
CA TYR A 37 -3.84 -18.17 -35.82
C TYR A 37 -3.13 -17.06 -36.62
N ALA A 38 -3.79 -16.56 -37.66
CA ALA A 38 -3.34 -15.41 -38.43
C ALA A 38 -3.77 -14.08 -37.77
N PRO A 39 -3.15 -12.93 -38.10
CA PRO A 39 -3.59 -11.63 -37.59
C PRO A 39 -5.08 -11.33 -37.79
N GLY A 40 -5.69 -11.84 -38.87
CA GLY A 40 -7.12 -11.71 -39.15
C GLY A 40 -8.03 -12.57 -38.25
N ASP A 41 -7.50 -13.53 -37.50
CA ASP A 41 -8.24 -14.31 -36.51
C ASP A 41 -8.40 -13.55 -35.17
N TRP A 42 -7.75 -12.40 -35.01
CA TRP A 42 -7.72 -11.63 -33.76
C TRP A 42 -8.46 -10.29 -33.89
N VAL A 43 -9.32 -9.98 -32.93
CA VAL A 43 -9.88 -8.64 -32.76
C VAL A 43 -8.97 -7.85 -31.81
N ALA A 44 -8.37 -6.79 -32.32
CA ALA A 44 -7.50 -5.93 -31.52
C ALA A 44 -8.30 -5.31 -30.36
N THR A 45 -7.86 -5.57 -29.13
CA THR A 45 -8.35 -4.84 -27.95
C THR A 45 -8.01 -3.35 -28.07
N ALA A 46 -8.69 -2.49 -27.29
CA ALA A 46 -8.36 -1.07 -27.27
C ALA A 46 -6.87 -0.80 -26.98
N ALA A 47 -6.24 -1.62 -26.11
CA ALA A 47 -4.80 -1.55 -25.83
C ALA A 47 -3.95 -1.94 -27.05
N ALA A 48 -4.31 -3.01 -27.76
CA ALA A 48 -3.63 -3.42 -28.98
C ALA A 48 -3.78 -2.37 -30.10
N GLN A 49 -4.97 -1.80 -30.28
CA GLN A 49 -5.19 -0.69 -31.23
C GLN A 49 -4.31 0.52 -30.91
N ALA A 50 -4.18 0.87 -29.62
CA ALA A 50 -3.26 1.92 -29.20
C ALA A 50 -1.80 1.55 -29.48
N MET A 51 -1.38 0.31 -29.23
CA MET A 51 -0.03 -0.16 -29.56
C MET A 51 0.23 -0.10 -31.07
N TYR A 52 -0.71 -0.55 -31.90
CA TYR A 52 -0.57 -0.47 -33.36
C TYR A 52 -0.44 0.98 -33.82
N ARG A 53 -1.32 1.88 -33.36
CA ARG A 53 -1.24 3.32 -33.67
C ARG A 53 0.12 3.91 -33.27
N ASN A 54 0.60 3.64 -32.06
CA ASN A 54 1.80 4.29 -31.54
C ASN A 54 3.11 3.67 -32.08
N ASN A 55 3.06 2.53 -32.75
CA ASN A 55 4.22 1.88 -33.38
C ASN A 55 4.20 1.95 -34.91
N THR A 56 3.33 2.76 -35.52
CA THR A 56 3.38 2.99 -36.98
C THR A 56 4.63 3.80 -37.38
N PRO A 57 5.13 3.65 -38.63
CA PRO A 57 6.30 4.40 -39.11
C PRO A 57 6.14 5.93 -39.05
N LEU A 58 4.92 6.43 -39.19
CA LEU A 58 4.58 7.84 -38.98
C LEU A 58 3.68 7.96 -37.76
N LEU A 59 3.95 8.91 -36.88
CA LEU A 59 3.12 9.18 -35.70
C LEU A 59 2.97 10.69 -35.50
N ALA A 60 1.74 11.16 -35.33
CA ALA A 60 1.48 12.54 -34.96
C ALA A 60 0.43 12.67 -33.84
N PHE A 61 0.67 13.59 -32.91
CA PHE A 61 -0.14 13.76 -31.71
C PHE A 61 0.00 15.15 -31.07
N ILE A 62 -0.91 15.49 -30.17
CA ILE A 62 -0.85 16.68 -29.32
C ILE A 62 -0.03 16.36 -28.06
N ALA A 63 1.11 17.02 -27.93
CA ALA A 63 2.00 16.93 -26.78
C ALA A 63 1.80 18.10 -25.81
N GLY A 64 2.45 18.01 -24.65
CA GLY A 64 2.56 19.08 -23.67
C GLY A 64 3.34 20.29 -24.18
N LYS A 65 3.56 21.25 -23.30
CA LYS A 65 4.36 22.46 -23.55
C LYS A 65 5.87 22.13 -23.78
N PRO A 66 6.64 23.00 -24.47
CA PRO A 66 8.04 22.74 -24.84
C PRO A 66 8.94 22.29 -23.69
N GLU A 67 8.81 22.90 -22.52
CA GLU A 67 9.58 22.58 -21.32
C GLU A 67 9.16 21.26 -20.65
N ALA A 68 8.00 20.70 -21.02
CA ALA A 68 7.44 19.49 -20.43
C ALA A 68 6.59 18.72 -21.46
N VAL A 69 7.24 18.13 -22.45
CA VAL A 69 6.62 17.47 -23.64
C VAL A 69 5.57 16.41 -23.28
N THR A 70 5.78 15.68 -22.20
CA THR A 70 4.88 14.60 -21.74
C THR A 70 3.76 15.10 -20.84
N SER A 71 3.71 16.40 -20.51
CA SER A 71 2.69 16.97 -19.64
C SER A 71 1.29 16.85 -20.23
N LYS A 72 0.34 16.55 -19.34
CA LYS A 72 -1.09 16.45 -19.65
C LYS A 72 -1.88 17.59 -18.98
N ASP A 73 -1.23 18.73 -18.75
CA ASP A 73 -1.82 19.95 -18.20
C ASP A 73 -3.14 20.31 -18.90
N HIS A 74 -4.25 20.36 -18.16
CA HIS A 74 -5.58 20.55 -18.76
C HIS A 74 -6.52 21.44 -17.94
N ASN A 75 -6.19 21.78 -16.69
CA ASN A 75 -7.00 22.68 -15.87
C ASN A 75 -6.52 24.12 -16.00
N TYR A 76 -7.43 25.01 -16.40
CA TYR A 76 -7.15 26.43 -16.61
C TYR A 76 -8.25 27.31 -16.02
N LEU A 77 -7.91 28.57 -15.74
CA LEU A 77 -8.84 29.64 -15.44
C LEU A 77 -9.06 30.52 -16.69
N PRO A 78 -10.21 31.21 -16.79
CA PRO A 78 -10.40 32.28 -17.76
C PRO A 78 -9.26 33.30 -17.69
N GLY A 79 -8.75 33.76 -18.83
CA GLY A 79 -7.61 34.68 -18.92
C GLY A 79 -6.22 34.03 -18.97
N GLU A 80 -6.09 32.72 -18.69
CA GLU A 80 -4.81 32.01 -18.82
C GLU A 80 -4.48 31.65 -20.28
N SER A 81 -3.26 31.14 -20.53
CA SER A 81 -2.85 30.62 -21.84
C SER A 81 -2.69 29.11 -21.82
N VAL A 82 -3.31 28.42 -22.79
CA VAL A 82 -3.06 27.01 -23.07
C VAL A 82 -1.86 26.90 -24.00
N VAL A 83 -0.80 26.21 -23.54
CA VAL A 83 0.44 25.99 -24.31
C VAL A 83 0.61 24.49 -24.56
N LYS A 84 0.66 24.10 -25.84
CA LYS A 84 0.81 22.73 -26.33
C LYS A 84 1.77 22.68 -27.52
N GLN A 85 2.08 21.48 -27.97
CA GLN A 85 2.81 21.26 -29.22
C GLN A 85 2.12 20.20 -30.06
N LEU A 86 2.13 20.37 -31.38
CA LEU A 86 1.83 19.29 -32.31
C LEU A 86 3.15 18.62 -32.67
N VAL A 87 3.26 17.32 -32.40
CA VAL A 87 4.49 16.55 -32.65
C VAL A 87 4.25 15.62 -33.83
N VAL A 88 5.22 15.56 -34.74
CA VAL A 88 5.27 14.62 -35.86
C VAL A 88 6.57 13.85 -35.76
N ILE A 89 6.50 12.52 -35.80
CA ILE A 89 7.65 11.60 -35.77
C ILE A 89 7.65 10.83 -37.09
N ASN A 90 8.81 10.82 -37.75
CA ASN A 90 9.03 10.06 -38.98
C ASN A 90 10.06 8.96 -38.75
N ASN A 91 9.60 7.74 -38.52
CA ASN A 91 10.40 6.51 -38.51
C ASN A 91 10.26 5.72 -39.83
N SER A 92 9.69 6.32 -40.88
CA SER A 92 9.64 5.70 -42.21
C SER A 92 11.01 5.77 -42.89
N ARG A 93 11.15 5.15 -44.06
CA ARG A 93 12.43 5.13 -44.81
C ARG A 93 12.64 6.34 -45.73
N GLN A 94 11.71 7.30 -45.74
CA GLN A 94 11.76 8.47 -46.59
C GLN A 94 11.36 9.73 -45.82
N ALA A 95 11.85 10.89 -46.25
CA ALA A 95 11.37 12.16 -45.73
C ALA A 95 9.87 12.34 -46.03
N VAL A 96 9.17 13.07 -45.16
CA VAL A 96 7.72 13.26 -45.28
C VAL A 96 7.33 14.71 -44.99
N ASP A 97 6.46 15.25 -45.82
CA ASP A 97 5.75 16.50 -45.53
C ASP A 97 4.47 16.19 -44.73
N CYS A 98 4.17 17.01 -43.73
CA CYS A 98 2.96 16.92 -42.94
C CYS A 98 2.30 18.29 -42.82
N THR A 99 1.01 18.38 -43.16
CA THR A 99 0.17 19.55 -42.86
C THR A 99 -0.65 19.25 -41.61
N ALA A 100 -0.41 19.98 -40.53
CA ALA A 100 -1.16 19.89 -39.29
C ALA A 100 -2.18 21.03 -39.20
N LYS A 101 -3.47 20.69 -39.07
CA LYS A 101 -4.58 21.65 -38.88
C LYS A 101 -5.17 21.44 -37.49
N TRP A 102 -5.39 22.49 -36.74
CA TRP A 102 -5.95 22.38 -35.39
C TRP A 102 -7.07 23.40 -35.14
N ARG A 103 -7.97 23.05 -34.23
CA ARG A 103 -9.09 23.90 -33.79
C ARG A 103 -9.34 23.73 -32.29
N PHE A 104 -9.74 24.81 -31.64
CA PHE A 104 -10.12 24.87 -30.24
C PHE A 104 -11.56 25.36 -30.12
N HIS A 105 -12.41 24.63 -29.40
CA HIS A 105 -13.84 24.92 -29.34
C HIS A 105 -14.49 24.33 -28.09
N LEU A 106 -15.62 24.91 -27.67
CA LEU A 106 -16.44 24.36 -26.58
C LEU A 106 -17.06 23.03 -27.02
N MET A 107 -17.00 22.02 -26.15
CA MET A 107 -17.71 20.76 -26.36
C MET A 107 -19.20 20.97 -26.08
N ALA A 108 -20.06 20.66 -27.05
CA ALA A 108 -21.50 20.66 -26.82
C ALA A 108 -21.81 19.65 -25.72
N GLY A 109 -22.47 20.10 -24.64
CA GLY A 109 -22.59 19.37 -23.38
C GLY A 109 -23.07 17.93 -23.57
N GLN A 110 -22.18 16.96 -23.37
CA GLN A 110 -22.60 15.60 -23.04
C GLN A 110 -22.92 15.60 -21.55
N GLY A 111 -24.16 15.21 -21.22
CA GLY A 111 -24.57 14.98 -19.84
C GLY A 111 -23.57 14.09 -19.12
N HIS A 112 -23.34 14.39 -17.85
CA HIS A 112 -22.46 13.65 -16.97
C HIS A 112 -22.93 12.18 -16.84
N SER A 113 -22.37 11.29 -17.65
CA SER A 113 -22.31 9.86 -17.33
C SER A 113 -20.87 9.42 -17.45
N GLY A 114 -20.25 9.16 -16.30
CA GLY A 114 -18.91 8.59 -16.23
C GLY A 114 -18.90 7.22 -16.91
N SER A 115 -18.17 7.15 -18.01
CA SER A 115 -17.76 5.91 -18.65
C SER A 115 -16.49 6.22 -19.42
N ALA A 116 -15.35 5.91 -18.80
CA ALA A 116 -14.09 5.75 -19.50
C ALA A 116 -14.20 4.51 -20.40
N ALA A 117 -14.83 4.69 -21.55
CA ALA A 117 -14.67 3.84 -22.71
C ALA A 117 -14.19 4.75 -23.82
N ALA A 118 -12.88 4.78 -24.03
CA ALA A 118 -12.32 5.07 -25.33
C ALA A 118 -12.72 3.92 -26.26
N GLY A 119 -14.00 3.86 -26.61
CA GLY A 119 -14.53 3.08 -27.70
C GLY A 119 -14.66 4.00 -28.90
N GLN A 120 -14.18 3.54 -30.04
CA GLN A 120 -14.53 4.08 -31.35
C GLN A 120 -16.05 4.27 -31.41
N ALA A 121 -16.53 5.49 -31.17
CA ALA A 121 -17.89 5.86 -31.51
C ALA A 121 -17.91 6.02 -33.03
N GLU A 122 -18.25 4.93 -33.72
CA GLU A 122 -18.72 5.00 -35.10
C GLU A 122 -19.82 6.06 -35.19
N ALA A 123 -19.47 7.13 -35.89
CA ALA A 123 -20.31 7.84 -36.84
C ALA A 123 -21.83 7.69 -36.66
N ASN A 124 -22.42 8.34 -35.66
CA ASN A 124 -23.78 8.86 -35.82
C ASN A 124 -23.70 10.26 -36.44
N LYS A 125 -23.52 10.27 -37.77
CA LYS A 125 -23.64 11.47 -38.60
C LYS A 125 -25.12 11.84 -38.69
N THR A 126 -25.61 12.70 -37.80
CA THR A 126 -26.76 13.54 -38.13
C THR A 126 -26.25 14.66 -39.05
N PRO A 127 -26.58 14.68 -40.35
CA PRO A 127 -26.17 15.77 -41.23
C PRO A 127 -27.02 16.99 -40.87
N GLY A 128 -26.40 18.03 -40.31
CA GLY A 128 -27.07 19.34 -40.14
C GLY A 128 -27.04 19.97 -38.76
N ALA A 129 -26.46 19.35 -37.73
CA ALA A 129 -26.21 20.07 -36.47
C ALA A 129 -25.12 21.15 -36.71
N PRO A 130 -25.37 22.43 -36.36
CA PRO A 130 -24.37 23.49 -36.56
C PRO A 130 -23.12 23.15 -35.74
N ARG A 131 -21.99 22.99 -36.44
CA ARG A 131 -20.70 22.76 -35.78
C ARG A 131 -20.40 23.97 -34.89
N PRO A 132 -20.04 23.78 -33.60
CA PRO A 132 -19.67 24.88 -32.74
C PRO A 132 -18.57 25.72 -33.39
N ARG A 133 -18.76 27.04 -33.44
CA ARG A 133 -17.78 27.98 -34.01
C ARG A 133 -16.47 27.86 -33.22
N PRO A 134 -15.32 27.58 -33.86
CA PRO A 134 -14.05 27.49 -33.16
C PRO A 134 -13.66 28.83 -32.57
N LEU A 135 -13.15 28.80 -31.34
CA LEU A 135 -12.61 29.96 -30.62
C LEU A 135 -11.21 30.32 -31.11
N ALA A 136 -10.42 29.31 -31.49
CA ALA A 136 -9.12 29.48 -32.12
C ALA A 136 -8.89 28.33 -33.12
N ALA A 137 -8.08 28.58 -34.14
CA ALA A 137 -7.66 27.58 -35.11
C ALA A 137 -6.32 27.97 -35.73
N GLY A 138 -5.60 26.99 -36.27
CA GLY A 138 -4.34 27.24 -36.95
C GLY A 138 -3.99 26.11 -37.92
N THR A 139 -3.03 26.37 -38.79
CA THR A 139 -2.46 25.40 -39.73
C THR A 139 -0.96 25.59 -39.77
N ALA A 140 -0.21 24.49 -39.78
CA ALA A 140 1.23 24.48 -39.90
C ALA A 140 1.66 23.37 -40.87
N GLN A 141 2.72 23.61 -41.63
CA GLN A 141 3.33 22.61 -42.51
C GLN A 141 4.75 22.35 -42.06
N VAL A 142 5.18 21.10 -42.13
CA VAL A 142 6.51 20.71 -41.73
C VAL A 142 7.07 19.57 -42.58
N HIS A 143 8.33 19.70 -42.94
CA HIS A 143 9.13 18.65 -43.57
C HIS A 143 9.90 17.90 -42.49
N VAL A 144 9.80 16.56 -42.45
CA VAL A 144 10.45 15.73 -41.44
C VAL A 144 11.30 14.66 -42.10
N GLU A 145 12.62 14.77 -41.91
CA GLU A 145 13.60 13.78 -42.36
C GLU A 145 13.39 12.40 -41.70
N THR A 146 13.87 11.35 -42.36
CA THR A 146 13.87 9.98 -41.83
C THR A 146 14.58 9.92 -40.47
N GLY A 147 13.93 9.28 -39.49
CA GLY A 147 14.43 9.12 -38.11
C GLY A 147 14.39 10.41 -37.29
N ARG A 148 13.72 11.47 -37.76
CA ARG A 148 13.59 12.74 -37.04
C ARG A 148 12.16 12.99 -36.56
N GLN A 149 12.05 13.99 -35.70
CA GLN A 149 10.76 14.53 -35.23
C GLN A 149 10.73 16.03 -35.51
N ALA A 150 9.53 16.57 -35.69
CA ALA A 150 9.28 18.00 -35.72
C ALA A 150 8.19 18.40 -34.72
N ARG A 151 8.23 19.64 -34.26
CA ARG A 151 7.36 20.15 -33.20
C ARG A 151 6.85 21.54 -33.57
N MET A 152 5.54 21.71 -33.59
CA MET A 152 4.87 22.96 -33.92
C MET A 152 4.17 23.49 -32.67
N PRO A 153 4.54 24.67 -32.14
CA PRO A 153 3.91 25.21 -30.94
C PRO A 153 2.45 25.62 -31.20
N VAL A 154 1.61 25.43 -30.19
CA VAL A 154 0.22 25.88 -30.15
C VAL A 154 0.04 26.68 -28.86
N GLN A 155 -0.30 27.95 -29.01
CA GLN A 155 -0.61 28.83 -27.89
C GLN A 155 -2.00 29.45 -28.09
N ILE A 156 -2.87 29.29 -27.11
CA ILE A 156 -4.25 29.79 -27.14
C ILE A 156 -4.45 30.66 -25.89
N ALA A 157 -4.67 31.95 -26.10
CA ALA A 157 -5.06 32.86 -25.01
C ALA A 157 -6.56 32.69 -24.72
N LEU A 158 -6.90 32.33 -23.48
CA LEU A 158 -8.30 32.21 -23.05
C LEU A 158 -8.84 33.60 -22.68
N ALA A 159 -10.06 33.91 -23.12
CA ALA A 159 -10.68 35.19 -22.78
C ALA A 159 -10.91 35.30 -21.25
N PRO A 160 -10.75 36.48 -20.62
CA PRO A 160 -10.99 36.66 -19.19
C PRO A 160 -12.42 36.34 -18.73
N ASP A 161 -13.39 36.46 -19.63
CA ASP A 161 -14.82 36.19 -19.46
C ASP A 161 -15.24 34.84 -20.06
N LEU A 162 -14.29 33.99 -20.46
CA LEU A 162 -14.58 32.70 -21.05
C LEU A 162 -15.41 31.84 -20.07
N ALA A 163 -16.53 31.31 -20.57
CA ALA A 163 -17.42 30.49 -19.75
C ALA A 163 -16.70 29.23 -19.24
N PRO A 164 -16.89 28.83 -17.96
CA PRO A 164 -16.40 27.56 -17.46
C PRO A 164 -16.98 26.38 -18.26
N GLY A 165 -16.19 25.32 -18.44
CA GLY A 165 -16.61 24.13 -19.18
C GLY A 165 -15.46 23.36 -19.80
N THR A 166 -15.81 22.32 -20.56
CA THR A 166 -14.85 21.48 -21.27
C THR A 166 -14.73 21.95 -22.73
N TYR A 167 -13.51 22.27 -23.12
CA TYR A 167 -13.11 22.65 -24.46
C TYR A 167 -12.24 21.55 -25.08
N GLU A 168 -12.27 21.43 -26.40
CA GLU A 168 -11.47 20.43 -27.14
C GLU A 168 -10.48 21.12 -28.07
N LEU A 169 -9.20 20.79 -27.90
CA LEU A 169 -8.16 21.00 -28.91
C LEU A 169 -8.10 19.75 -29.80
N ALA A 170 -8.59 19.88 -31.03
CA ALA A 170 -8.55 18.80 -32.03
C ALA A 170 -7.52 19.13 -33.11
N ALA A 171 -6.67 18.17 -33.43
CA ALA A 171 -5.65 18.27 -34.47
C ALA A 171 -5.83 17.16 -35.53
N ILE A 172 -5.64 17.53 -36.79
CA ILE A 172 -5.65 16.66 -37.95
C ILE A 172 -4.30 16.79 -38.65
N PHE A 173 -3.69 15.67 -38.98
CA PHE A 173 -2.39 15.56 -39.61
C PHE A 173 -2.53 14.88 -40.96
N ASP A 174 -2.33 15.65 -42.04
CA ASP A 174 -2.37 15.17 -43.41
C ASP A 174 -0.91 14.97 -43.89
N PHE A 175 -0.47 13.72 -44.04
CA PHE A 175 0.88 13.39 -44.51
C PHE A 175 0.94 13.32 -46.04
N GLY A 176 2.08 13.71 -46.62
CA GLY A 176 2.33 13.64 -48.08
C GLY A 176 2.29 12.22 -48.65
N THR A 177 2.31 11.19 -47.78
CA THR A 177 2.09 9.78 -48.15
C THR A 177 0.62 9.43 -48.40
N GLY A 178 -0.31 10.36 -48.16
CA GLY A 178 -1.76 10.12 -48.17
C GLY A 178 -2.30 9.59 -46.84
N GLN A 179 -1.44 9.26 -45.87
CA GLN A 179 -1.88 8.88 -44.53
C GLN A 179 -2.49 10.08 -43.80
N LYS A 180 -3.57 9.85 -43.06
CA LYS A 180 -4.21 10.85 -42.20
C LYS A 180 -4.27 10.37 -40.76
N GLN A 181 -3.92 11.23 -39.81
CA GLN A 181 -4.05 10.95 -38.37
C GLN A 181 -4.81 12.08 -37.68
N GLU A 182 -5.47 11.75 -36.57
CA GLU A 182 -6.19 12.71 -35.74
C GLU A 182 -5.82 12.51 -34.27
N ASP A 183 -5.80 13.60 -33.52
CA ASP A 183 -5.63 13.57 -32.07
C ASP A 183 -6.47 14.67 -31.40
N ARG A 184 -6.92 14.40 -30.17
CA ARG A 184 -7.82 15.29 -29.43
C ARG A 184 -7.38 15.40 -27.99
N PHE A 185 -7.46 16.60 -27.44
CA PHE A 185 -7.07 16.89 -26.06
C PHE A 185 -8.13 17.78 -25.39
N ALA A 186 -8.67 17.31 -24.27
CA ALA A 186 -9.64 18.07 -23.48
C ALA A 186 -8.92 19.12 -22.62
N VAL A 187 -9.50 20.31 -22.56
CA VAL A 187 -9.06 21.45 -21.75
C VAL A 187 -10.25 21.89 -20.89
N HIS A 188 -10.07 21.91 -19.58
CA HIS A 188 -11.10 22.26 -18.62
C HIS A 188 -10.86 23.69 -18.13
N VAL A 189 -11.85 24.55 -18.34
CA VAL A 189 -11.85 25.91 -17.82
C VAL A 189 -12.73 25.93 -16.57
N LEU A 190 -12.12 26.11 -15.41
CA LEU A 190 -12.81 26.16 -14.12
C LEU A 190 -13.28 27.59 -13.81
N PRO A 191 -14.36 27.77 -13.04
CA PRO A 191 -14.78 29.11 -12.61
C PRO A 191 -13.68 29.79 -11.79
N ARG A 192 -13.51 31.10 -11.99
CA ARG A 192 -12.64 31.88 -11.10
C ARG A 192 -13.20 31.84 -9.67
N PRO A 193 -12.35 31.66 -8.65
CA PRO A 193 -12.79 31.76 -7.27
C PRO A 193 -13.44 33.12 -7.02
N ASP A 194 -14.62 33.14 -6.40
CA ASP A 194 -15.28 34.38 -6.00
C ASP A 194 -14.46 35.06 -4.90
N THR A 195 -13.89 36.23 -5.20
CA THR A 195 -13.08 37.05 -4.28
C THR A 195 -13.89 38.15 -3.59
N GLY A 196 -15.22 38.21 -3.80
CA GLY A 196 -16.11 39.16 -3.14
C GLY A 196 -16.40 38.81 -1.68
N ALA A 197 -17.12 39.69 -0.96
CA ALA A 197 -17.46 39.53 0.46
C ALA A 197 -18.32 38.28 0.79
N SER A 198 -18.96 37.67 -0.22
CA SER A 198 -19.68 36.38 -0.10
C SER A 198 -18.81 35.16 -0.40
N GLY A 199 -17.64 35.35 -1.01
CA GLY A 199 -16.69 34.31 -1.43
C GLY A 199 -15.43 34.23 -0.55
N THR A 200 -15.17 35.25 0.27
CA THR A 200 -14.08 35.23 1.24
C THR A 200 -14.39 34.25 2.38
N LEU A 201 -13.46 33.32 2.63
CA LEU A 201 -13.46 32.52 3.87
C LEU A 201 -13.29 33.39 5.13
N ALA A 202 -13.00 34.69 4.96
CA ALA A 202 -12.86 35.70 5.99
C ALA A 202 -14.11 35.91 6.88
N GLY A 203 -15.30 35.46 6.44
CA GLY A 203 -16.52 35.49 7.25
C GLY A 203 -16.68 34.32 8.25
N ALA A 204 -15.78 33.33 8.22
CA ALA A 204 -15.85 32.19 9.12
C ALA A 204 -15.57 32.63 10.57
N LYS A 205 -16.58 32.54 11.44
CA LYS A 205 -16.47 32.87 12.87
C LYS A 205 -15.67 31.85 13.70
N ALA A 206 -15.23 30.75 13.08
CA ALA A 206 -14.56 29.67 13.79
C ALA A 206 -13.17 30.11 14.26
N LYS A 207 -12.82 29.83 15.52
CA LYS A 207 -11.47 30.08 16.03
C LYS A 207 -10.51 29.00 15.50
N VAL A 208 -9.53 29.42 14.68
CA VAL A 208 -8.59 28.52 13.98
C VAL A 208 -7.21 28.56 14.63
N ALA A 209 -6.68 27.37 14.93
CA ALA A 209 -5.29 27.15 15.32
C ALA A 209 -4.48 26.60 14.14
N LEU A 210 -3.21 26.97 14.04
CA LEU A 210 -2.27 26.45 13.04
C LEU A 210 -1.02 25.87 13.71
N PHE A 211 -0.74 24.60 13.46
CA PHE A 211 0.55 23.96 13.74
C PHE A 211 1.29 23.72 12.41
N ASP A 212 2.21 24.63 12.08
CA ASP A 212 2.96 24.62 10.82
C ASP A 212 4.40 25.14 11.05
N PRO A 213 5.29 24.33 11.65
CA PRO A 213 6.68 24.73 11.90
C PRO A 213 7.46 25.06 10.62
N GLN A 214 7.02 24.59 9.45
CA GLN A 214 7.65 24.87 8.16
C GLN A 214 7.19 26.22 7.55
N GLY A 215 6.05 26.74 7.97
CA GLY A 215 5.49 28.03 7.53
C GLY A 215 4.89 28.08 6.13
N GLN A 216 4.96 26.99 5.34
CA GLN A 216 4.41 26.93 3.97
C GLN A 216 2.87 27.04 3.96
N THR A 217 2.21 26.38 4.90
CA THR A 217 0.74 26.43 5.01
C THR A 217 0.28 27.79 5.54
N ALA A 218 1.05 28.38 6.48
CA ALA A 218 0.80 29.73 6.97
C ALA A 218 0.80 30.77 5.83
N HIS A 219 1.66 30.62 4.84
CA HIS A 219 1.69 31.48 3.65
C HIS A 219 0.39 31.36 2.83
N GLU A 220 -0.05 30.14 2.54
CA GLU A 220 -1.29 29.89 1.79
C GLU A 220 -2.54 30.40 2.51
N LEU A 221 -2.64 30.20 3.82
CA LEU A 221 -3.78 30.70 4.60
C LEU A 221 -3.87 32.23 4.59
N ARG A 222 -2.72 32.93 4.61
CA ARG A 222 -2.69 34.41 4.46
C ARG A 222 -3.09 34.84 3.05
N ARG A 223 -2.65 34.14 2.00
CA ARG A 223 -3.08 34.36 0.61
C ARG A 223 -4.60 34.24 0.47
N LEU A 224 -5.20 33.27 1.17
CA LEU A 224 -6.63 33.04 1.22
C LEU A 224 -7.39 33.92 2.24
N GLN A 225 -6.69 34.84 2.92
CA GLN A 225 -7.25 35.76 3.92
C GLN A 225 -7.97 35.05 5.09
N ILE A 226 -7.43 33.92 5.55
CA ILE A 226 -7.94 33.18 6.70
C ILE A 226 -7.17 33.62 7.95
N ALA A 227 -7.89 34.04 8.99
CA ALA A 227 -7.31 34.35 10.30
C ALA A 227 -6.99 33.06 11.08
N PHE A 228 -5.83 33.00 11.72
CA PHE A 228 -5.40 31.86 12.53
C PHE A 228 -4.42 32.29 13.63
N ASP A 229 -4.39 31.50 14.71
CA ASP A 229 -3.39 31.58 15.78
C ASP A 229 -2.31 30.51 15.55
N THR A 230 -1.04 30.89 15.42
CA THR A 230 0.07 29.93 15.34
C THR A 230 0.32 29.31 16.70
N LEU A 231 0.44 27.99 16.76
CA LEU A 231 0.64 27.23 17.99
C LEU A 231 1.99 26.50 18.02
N GLY A 232 2.57 26.40 19.22
CA GLY A 232 3.64 25.46 19.53
C GLY A 232 3.11 24.04 19.78
N ALA A 233 4.02 23.07 19.87
CA ALA A 233 3.64 21.66 20.03
C ALA A 233 2.92 21.32 21.34
N ASP A 234 3.20 22.06 22.42
CA ASP A 234 2.59 21.86 23.75
C ASP A 234 1.37 22.78 23.99
N ALA A 235 0.89 23.45 22.93
CA ALA A 235 -0.21 24.39 23.05
C ALA A 235 -1.54 23.70 23.42
N ASP A 236 -2.32 24.39 24.25
CA ASP A 236 -3.66 23.98 24.63
C ASP A 236 -4.67 24.32 23.51
N LEU A 237 -5.40 23.30 23.06
CA LEU A 237 -6.40 23.42 22.00
C LEU A 237 -7.80 23.78 22.52
N ARG A 238 -7.99 23.94 23.84
CA ARG A 238 -9.28 24.37 24.41
C ARG A 238 -9.68 25.74 23.86
N GLY A 239 -10.94 25.84 23.40
CA GLY A 239 -11.50 27.07 22.85
C GLY A 239 -11.25 27.29 21.35
N TYR A 240 -10.48 26.42 20.70
CA TYR A 240 -10.41 26.35 19.23
C TYR A 240 -11.47 25.40 18.68
N GLU A 241 -12.03 25.76 17.53
CA GLU A 241 -13.00 24.92 16.80
C GLU A 241 -12.31 24.12 15.68
N VAL A 242 -11.21 24.67 15.14
CA VAL A 242 -10.45 24.08 14.04
C VAL A 242 -8.96 24.11 14.37
N LEU A 243 -8.27 22.99 14.13
CA LEU A 243 -6.81 22.92 14.05
C LEU A 243 -6.40 22.59 12.61
N ILE A 244 -5.45 23.33 12.08
CA ILE A 244 -4.78 23.01 10.82
C ILE A 244 -3.37 22.51 11.14
N VAL A 245 -3.03 21.32 10.65
CA VAL A 245 -1.68 20.76 10.68
C VAL A 245 -1.10 20.93 9.27
N GLY A 246 -0.07 21.76 9.17
CA GLY A 246 0.52 22.15 7.89
C GLY A 246 1.24 21.02 7.16
N LYS A 247 1.56 21.25 5.88
CA LYS A 247 2.37 20.32 5.06
C LYS A 247 3.72 20.05 5.72
N SER A 248 4.06 18.77 5.86
CA SER A 248 5.28 18.30 6.53
C SER A 248 5.49 18.90 7.93
N ALA A 249 4.40 19.24 8.62
CA ALA A 249 4.45 19.83 9.96
C ALA A 249 4.83 18.80 11.03
N LEU A 250 4.47 17.54 10.84
CA LEU A 250 4.82 16.47 11.76
C LEU A 250 6.18 15.88 11.38
N THR A 251 6.94 15.43 12.38
CA THR A 251 8.11 14.57 12.20
C THR A 251 7.87 13.23 12.91
N VAL A 252 8.75 12.24 12.77
CA VAL A 252 8.54 10.92 13.43
C VAL A 252 8.65 11.03 14.96
N ASP A 253 9.60 11.84 15.42
CA ASP A 253 10.10 11.91 16.80
C ASP A 253 9.94 13.29 17.47
N GLY A 254 9.58 14.33 16.71
CA GLY A 254 9.36 15.68 17.22
C GLY A 254 8.02 15.87 17.93
N PRO A 255 7.88 16.85 18.81
CA PRO A 255 6.64 17.10 19.54
C PRO A 255 5.53 17.60 18.58
N ALA A 256 4.27 17.31 18.90
CA ALA A 256 3.11 17.86 18.20
C ALA A 256 1.89 17.93 19.14
N PRO A 257 0.88 18.78 18.86
CA PRO A 257 -0.30 18.88 19.69
C PRO A 257 -1.06 17.55 19.81
N SER A 258 -1.60 17.28 21.01
CA SER A 258 -2.48 16.13 21.22
C SER A 258 -3.83 16.37 20.55
N LEU A 259 -4.30 15.40 19.75
CA LEU A 259 -5.62 15.47 19.11
C LEU A 259 -6.75 14.85 19.94
N ALA A 260 -6.53 14.59 21.24
CA ALA A 260 -7.59 14.11 22.13
C ALA A 260 -8.88 14.97 22.10
N PRO A 261 -8.82 16.33 21.99
CA PRO A 261 -10.02 17.17 21.91
C PRO A 261 -10.92 16.95 20.68
N VAL A 262 -10.48 16.16 19.69
CA VAL A 262 -11.34 15.73 18.56
C VAL A 262 -12.57 15.00 19.09
N ARG A 263 -12.43 14.20 20.15
CA ARG A 263 -13.57 13.50 20.77
C ARG A 263 -14.65 14.46 21.27
N ASP A 264 -14.24 15.67 21.66
CA ASP A 264 -15.11 16.69 22.21
C ASP A 264 -15.64 17.68 21.17
N GLY A 265 -15.23 17.57 19.90
CA GLY A 265 -15.78 18.38 18.80
C GLY A 265 -14.75 19.15 17.98
N LEU A 266 -13.46 19.09 18.31
CA LEU A 266 -12.42 19.73 17.49
C LEU A 266 -12.42 19.12 16.08
N LYS A 267 -12.38 20.00 15.06
CA LYS A 267 -12.18 19.60 13.66
C LYS A 267 -10.73 19.83 13.29
N VAL A 268 -10.10 18.88 12.63
CA VAL A 268 -8.68 18.95 12.27
C VAL A 268 -8.52 18.76 10.77
N LEU A 269 -7.79 19.65 10.11
CA LEU A 269 -7.33 19.46 8.73
C LEU A 269 -5.83 19.16 8.75
N VAL A 270 -5.44 17.98 8.28
CA VAL A 270 -4.04 17.56 8.18
C VAL A 270 -3.64 17.57 6.72
N PHE A 271 -2.77 18.51 6.34
CA PHE A 271 -2.19 18.59 5.01
C PHE A 271 -1.12 17.51 4.80
N GLU A 272 -0.51 17.52 3.62
CA GLU A 272 0.39 16.47 3.11
C GLU A 272 1.51 16.17 4.12
N GLN A 273 1.69 14.90 4.51
CA GLN A 273 2.74 14.46 5.44
C GLN A 273 3.64 13.41 4.77
N THR A 274 4.85 13.26 5.27
CA THR A 274 5.78 12.27 4.70
C THR A 274 5.35 10.83 5.01
N ALA A 275 5.84 9.88 4.22
CA ALA A 275 5.56 8.46 4.41
C ALA A 275 5.97 7.96 5.79
N GLU A 276 7.10 8.41 6.31
CA GLU A 276 7.63 8.03 7.63
C GLU A 276 6.72 8.51 8.76
N VAL A 277 6.17 9.73 8.66
CA VAL A 277 5.22 10.24 9.65
C VAL A 277 3.94 9.42 9.65
N LEU A 278 3.34 9.23 8.48
CA LEU A 278 2.07 8.51 8.37
C LEU A 278 2.24 7.05 8.82
N GLN A 279 3.33 6.39 8.41
CA GLN A 279 3.58 4.99 8.72
C GLN A 279 4.08 4.80 10.14
N ASP A 280 5.19 5.41 10.48
CA ASP A 280 5.90 5.09 11.72
C ASP A 280 5.23 5.80 12.90
N ARG A 281 4.96 7.11 12.79
CA ARG A 281 4.30 7.85 13.89
C ARG A 281 2.81 7.58 13.97
N LEU A 282 2.05 7.69 12.89
CA LEU A 282 0.58 7.55 12.97
C LEU A 282 0.11 6.10 12.86
N GLY A 283 0.96 5.20 12.36
CA GLY A 283 0.67 3.78 12.24
C GLY A 283 -0.24 3.43 11.07
N PHE A 284 -0.33 4.25 10.04
CA PHE A 284 -0.96 3.87 8.78
C PHE A 284 -0.07 2.90 8.01
N ARG A 285 -0.65 2.10 7.12
CA ARG A 285 0.11 1.52 6.01
C ARG A 285 0.05 2.51 4.86
N ILE A 286 1.17 2.68 4.17
CA ILE A 286 1.28 3.72 3.13
C ILE A 286 1.81 3.17 1.81
N ALA A 287 1.66 3.97 0.76
CA ALA A 287 2.38 3.80 -0.50
C ALA A 287 2.80 5.15 -1.09
N GLU A 288 4.04 5.23 -1.58
CA GLU A 288 4.53 6.37 -2.38
C GLU A 288 4.42 6.05 -3.88
N TYR A 289 3.21 6.06 -4.44
CA TYR A 289 3.04 5.83 -5.88
C TYR A 289 3.25 7.08 -6.72
N GLY A 290 2.88 8.27 -6.20
CA GLY A 290 2.70 9.45 -7.05
C GLY A 290 1.53 9.25 -8.01
N LEU A 291 0.30 9.31 -7.51
CA LEU A 291 -0.88 9.14 -8.34
C LEU A 291 -1.04 10.34 -9.27
N ARG A 292 -1.33 10.08 -10.54
CA ARG A 292 -1.75 11.11 -11.50
C ARG A 292 -3.25 11.16 -11.69
N ASN A 293 -4.02 10.32 -11.02
CA ASN A 293 -5.48 10.32 -11.09
C ASN A 293 -6.06 9.72 -9.81
N VAL A 294 -7.22 10.23 -9.40
CA VAL A 294 -8.02 9.73 -8.28
C VAL A 294 -9.49 9.74 -8.64
N PHE A 295 -10.29 8.97 -7.91
CA PHE A 295 -11.71 8.77 -8.22
C PHE A 295 -12.59 9.22 -7.06
N ARG A 296 -13.80 9.72 -7.37
CA ARG A 296 -14.70 10.26 -6.36
C ARG A 296 -15.48 9.15 -5.67
N ARG A 297 -15.41 9.09 -4.35
CA ARG A 297 -16.14 8.10 -3.54
C ARG A 297 -17.42 8.62 -2.92
N VAL A 298 -17.49 9.93 -2.68
CA VAL A 298 -18.68 10.62 -2.17
C VAL A 298 -18.88 11.87 -3.03
N PRO A 299 -19.46 11.75 -4.23
CA PRO A 299 -19.44 12.79 -5.26
C PRO A 299 -20.19 14.07 -4.87
N ASP A 300 -21.19 13.97 -3.98
CA ASP A 300 -21.98 15.06 -3.42
C ASP A 300 -21.36 15.66 -2.13
N HIS A 301 -20.14 15.25 -1.76
CA HIS A 301 -19.47 15.82 -0.60
C HIS A 301 -19.06 17.29 -0.86
N PRO A 302 -19.26 18.22 0.11
CA PRO A 302 -18.90 19.64 -0.06
C PRO A 302 -17.44 19.88 -0.45
N ALA A 303 -16.52 19.05 0.03
CA ALA A 303 -15.11 19.10 -0.35
C ALA A 303 -14.88 18.95 -1.88
N LEU A 304 -15.78 18.29 -2.61
CA LEU A 304 -15.66 17.99 -4.04
C LEU A 304 -16.58 18.86 -4.90
N ALA A 305 -17.23 19.88 -4.33
CA ALA A 305 -18.15 20.76 -5.06
C ALA A 305 -17.45 21.41 -6.27
N GLY A 306 -18.06 21.31 -7.45
CA GLY A 306 -17.51 21.83 -8.70
C GLY A 306 -16.36 21.01 -9.33
N LEU A 307 -15.99 19.88 -8.73
CA LEU A 307 -14.90 19.03 -9.21
C LEU A 307 -15.43 17.69 -9.76
N THR A 308 -14.98 17.34 -10.97
CA THR A 308 -15.23 16.05 -11.62
C THR A 308 -13.97 15.19 -11.56
N GLU A 309 -14.06 13.92 -11.95
CA GLU A 309 -12.87 13.05 -12.03
C GLU A 309 -11.87 13.53 -13.08
N ASP A 310 -12.34 14.15 -14.16
CA ASP A 310 -11.44 14.74 -15.17
C ASP A 310 -10.65 15.92 -14.61
N HIS A 311 -11.17 16.67 -13.63
CA HIS A 311 -10.41 17.72 -12.95
C HIS A 311 -9.38 17.16 -11.94
N LEU A 312 -9.53 15.89 -11.52
CA LEU A 312 -8.74 15.24 -10.47
C LEU A 312 -7.69 14.27 -11.05
N ARG A 313 -7.11 14.64 -12.20
CA ARG A 313 -5.96 13.96 -12.79
C ARG A 313 -4.94 14.96 -13.31
N ASP A 314 -3.75 14.47 -13.62
CA ASP A 314 -2.65 15.13 -14.34
C ASP A 314 -2.47 16.63 -14.04
N TRP A 315 -2.42 16.99 -12.75
CA TRP A 315 -2.33 18.39 -12.32
C TRP A 315 -1.05 19.06 -12.80
N ARG A 316 -1.15 20.35 -13.11
CA ARG A 316 -0.04 21.19 -13.61
C ARG A 316 1.15 21.20 -12.66
N GLY A 317 2.36 21.24 -13.23
CA GLY A 317 3.61 21.27 -12.46
C GLY A 317 3.93 19.96 -11.72
N GLU A 318 4.89 20.04 -10.80
CA GLU A 318 5.42 18.93 -10.04
C GLU A 318 5.03 19.04 -8.57
N ALA A 319 4.63 17.93 -7.97
CA ALA A 319 4.42 17.84 -6.52
C ALA A 319 5.77 17.88 -5.77
N THR A 320 5.78 18.57 -4.63
CA THR A 320 7.01 18.89 -3.87
C THR A 320 7.15 18.13 -2.55
N LEU A 321 6.21 17.25 -2.19
CA LEU A 321 6.25 16.49 -0.93
C LEU A 321 7.39 15.47 -0.88
N VAL A 322 7.62 14.78 -2.00
CA VAL A 322 8.65 13.73 -2.15
C VAL A 322 9.61 14.09 -3.28
N PRO A 323 10.86 13.60 -3.30
CA PRO A 323 11.78 13.87 -4.39
C PRO A 323 11.33 13.19 -5.70
N PRO A 324 11.63 13.76 -6.88
CA PRO A 324 11.19 13.22 -8.17
C PRO A 324 11.77 11.83 -8.50
N ARG A 325 12.87 11.43 -7.86
CA ARG A 325 13.44 10.09 -7.97
C ARG A 325 13.31 9.36 -6.64
N LEU A 326 12.94 8.08 -6.71
CA LEU A 326 12.85 7.23 -5.54
C LEU A 326 14.25 6.90 -5.04
N LYS A 327 14.47 7.01 -3.72
CA LYS A 327 15.66 6.48 -3.07
C LYS A 327 15.44 4.98 -2.78
N TYR A 328 16.32 4.11 -3.26
CA TYR A 328 16.22 2.66 -3.10
C TYR A 328 17.57 2.04 -2.77
N GLN A 329 17.57 0.77 -2.38
CA GLN A 329 18.76 -0.08 -2.26
C GLN A 329 18.59 -1.32 -3.14
N PRO A 330 19.64 -1.84 -3.80
CA PRO A 330 19.59 -3.17 -4.42
C PRO A 330 19.49 -4.27 -3.35
N SER A 331 18.76 -5.35 -3.65
CA SER A 331 18.60 -6.49 -2.74
C SER A 331 19.13 -7.80 -3.31
N ASP A 332 19.99 -8.50 -2.56
CA ASP A 332 20.43 -9.85 -2.90
C ASP A 332 19.29 -10.87 -2.84
N LYS A 333 18.32 -10.67 -1.92
CA LYS A 333 17.11 -11.51 -1.81
C LYS A 333 16.29 -11.49 -3.09
N TYR A 334 16.30 -10.37 -3.82
CA TYR A 334 15.55 -10.19 -5.05
C TYR A 334 16.46 -9.98 -6.27
N ALA A 335 17.60 -10.67 -6.31
CA ALA A 335 18.52 -10.70 -7.46
C ALA A 335 18.94 -9.31 -7.97
N GLY A 336 19.27 -8.40 -7.05
CA GLY A 336 19.72 -7.04 -7.33
C GLY A 336 18.59 -6.03 -7.61
N ALA A 337 17.32 -6.44 -7.51
CA ALA A 337 16.20 -5.53 -7.75
C ALA A 337 16.18 -4.35 -6.74
N PRO A 338 15.75 -3.14 -7.16
CA PRO A 338 15.53 -2.02 -6.24
C PRO A 338 14.46 -2.36 -5.20
N VAL A 339 14.78 -2.13 -3.93
CA VAL A 339 13.88 -2.34 -2.78
C VAL A 339 13.72 -1.10 -1.92
N VAL A 340 12.59 -1.06 -1.22
CA VAL A 340 12.29 -0.12 -0.14
C VAL A 340 11.85 -0.87 1.11
N ARG A 341 11.80 -0.17 2.25
CA ARG A 341 11.19 -0.68 3.48
C ARG A 341 9.72 -0.29 3.52
N TRP A 342 8.83 -1.27 3.60
CA TRP A 342 7.40 -1.07 3.79
C TRP A 342 6.94 -1.86 5.01
N CYS A 343 6.40 -1.20 6.02
CA CYS A 343 5.94 -1.86 7.25
C CYS A 343 7.00 -2.78 7.90
N GLY A 344 8.27 -2.40 7.84
CA GLY A 344 9.43 -3.20 8.31
C GLY A 344 9.92 -4.28 7.34
N LEU A 345 9.15 -4.58 6.30
CA LEU A 345 9.47 -5.59 5.30
C LEU A 345 10.28 -4.99 4.15
N GLU A 346 11.18 -5.79 3.59
CA GLU A 346 11.89 -5.46 2.36
C GLU A 346 11.03 -5.86 1.15
N VAL A 347 10.62 -4.88 0.36
CA VAL A 347 9.73 -5.08 -0.79
C VAL A 347 10.35 -4.51 -2.08
N PRO A 348 10.26 -5.23 -3.22
CA PRO A 348 10.68 -4.70 -4.52
C PRO A 348 9.87 -3.47 -4.91
N ARG A 349 10.53 -2.44 -5.45
CA ARG A 349 9.88 -1.19 -5.84
C ARG A 349 10.36 -0.69 -7.18
N LEU A 350 9.40 -0.39 -8.06
CA LEU A 350 9.69 0.25 -9.35
C LEU A 350 10.27 1.65 -9.15
N TRP A 351 11.10 2.05 -10.11
CA TRP A 351 11.69 3.38 -10.23
C TRP A 351 10.60 4.47 -10.30
N ARG A 352 10.77 5.55 -9.55
CA ARG A 352 10.01 6.81 -9.73
C ARG A 352 10.79 7.73 -10.66
N CYS A 353 10.15 8.19 -11.73
CA CYS A 353 10.75 9.07 -12.74
C CYS A 353 9.93 10.38 -12.86
N GLY A 354 10.01 11.22 -11.83
CA GLY A 354 9.35 12.51 -11.75
C GLY A 354 8.05 12.51 -10.96
N ASN A 355 7.62 13.71 -10.54
CA ASN A 355 6.35 13.95 -9.84
C ASN A 355 5.40 14.86 -10.63
N ARG A 356 5.70 15.10 -11.91
CA ARG A 356 4.85 15.91 -12.79
C ARG A 356 3.52 15.21 -13.04
N GLY A 357 2.43 15.98 -12.98
CA GLY A 357 1.08 15.44 -13.13
C GLY A 357 0.54 14.79 -11.86
N ASN A 358 1.33 14.68 -10.80
CA ASN A 358 0.86 14.04 -9.58
C ASN A 358 -0.24 14.88 -8.92
N VAL A 359 -1.29 14.19 -8.47
CA VAL A 359 -2.37 14.73 -7.65
C VAL A 359 -2.24 14.32 -6.19
N ALA A 360 -1.50 13.23 -5.90
CA ALA A 360 -1.19 12.78 -4.54
C ALA A 360 0.12 11.97 -4.49
N SER A 361 1.02 12.32 -3.58
CA SER A 361 2.36 11.73 -3.51
C SER A 361 2.46 10.52 -2.57
N VAL A 362 1.91 10.63 -1.36
CA VAL A 362 1.90 9.59 -0.32
C VAL A 362 0.46 9.20 -0.04
N LEU A 363 0.15 7.91 0.00
CA LEU A 363 -1.23 7.42 0.09
C LEU A 363 -1.43 6.59 1.35
N ILE A 364 -2.58 6.76 2.00
CA ILE A 364 -2.97 5.97 3.17
C ILE A 364 -3.77 4.76 2.69
N GLU A 365 -3.36 3.55 3.06
CA GLU A 365 -4.17 2.35 2.87
C GLU A 365 -5.43 2.46 3.73
N LYS A 366 -6.61 2.26 3.14
CA LYS A 366 -7.90 2.40 3.82
C LYS A 366 -7.93 1.54 5.09
N PRO A 367 -7.99 2.14 6.30
CA PRO A 367 -7.97 1.38 7.55
C PRO A 367 -9.23 0.55 7.74
N ALA A 368 -9.08 -0.67 8.25
CA ALA A 368 -10.20 -1.58 8.50
C ALA A 368 -10.84 -1.37 9.90
N VAL A 369 -10.19 -0.60 10.78
CA VAL A 369 -10.66 -0.32 12.15
C VAL A 369 -10.87 1.18 12.32
N GLY A 370 -12.02 1.58 12.86
CA GLY A 370 -12.41 2.99 13.06
C GLY A 370 -13.42 3.51 12.03
N ASP A 371 -13.83 4.76 12.15
CA ASP A 371 -14.74 5.44 11.21
C ASP A 371 -13.92 6.26 10.21
N PHE A 372 -13.43 5.58 9.17
CA PHE A 372 -12.68 6.17 8.07
C PHE A 372 -13.56 6.26 6.82
N LEU A 373 -13.85 7.48 6.36
CA LEU A 373 -14.62 7.76 5.15
C LEU A 373 -13.69 8.26 4.05
N PRO A 374 -13.37 7.46 3.02
CA PRO A 374 -12.63 7.94 1.87
C PRO A 374 -13.53 8.85 1.04
N LEU A 375 -13.07 10.07 0.74
CA LEU A 375 -13.73 10.99 -0.18
C LEU A 375 -13.20 10.81 -1.61
N LEU A 376 -11.90 10.52 -1.72
CA LEU A 376 -11.21 10.16 -2.96
C LEU A 376 -10.39 8.89 -2.71
N ASP A 377 -10.31 8.00 -3.70
CA ASP A 377 -9.43 6.84 -3.66
C ASP A 377 -8.63 6.66 -4.96
N GLY A 378 -7.64 5.77 -4.90
CA GLY A 378 -6.79 5.48 -6.04
C GLY A 378 -5.72 4.44 -5.74
N GLY A 379 -4.72 4.39 -6.61
CA GLY A 379 -3.66 3.39 -6.57
C GLY A 379 -4.15 2.01 -6.96
N PHE A 380 -3.26 1.03 -6.80
CA PHE A 380 -3.58 -0.35 -7.19
C PHE A 380 -4.80 -0.86 -6.41
N SER A 381 -5.76 -1.45 -7.14
CA SER A 381 -7.00 -1.98 -6.57
C SER A 381 -7.87 -0.97 -5.79
N LEU A 382 -7.67 0.34 -5.95
CA LEU A 382 -8.36 1.38 -5.18
C LEU A 382 -8.26 1.17 -3.65
N GLN A 383 -7.15 0.59 -3.21
CA GLN A 383 -6.90 0.22 -1.81
C GLN A 383 -6.50 1.44 -0.96
N TYR A 384 -6.15 2.56 -1.58
CA TYR A 384 -5.59 3.73 -0.92
C TYR A 384 -6.47 4.96 -1.09
N SER A 385 -6.46 5.83 -0.07
CA SER A 385 -7.24 7.06 -0.02
C SER A 385 -6.34 8.27 0.25
N PRO A 386 -6.13 9.16 -0.72
CA PRO A 386 -5.41 10.41 -0.49
C PRO A 386 -6.26 11.51 0.16
N LEU A 387 -7.59 11.40 0.15
CA LEU A 387 -8.47 12.30 0.89
C LEU A 387 -9.42 11.50 1.78
N LEU A 388 -9.13 11.48 3.08
CA LEU A 388 -9.71 10.56 4.05
C LEU A 388 -10.22 11.30 5.29
N GLU A 389 -11.49 11.14 5.62
CA GLU A 389 -12.10 11.70 6.82
C GLU A 389 -12.16 10.64 7.93
N TYR A 390 -11.48 10.88 9.04
CA TYR A 390 -11.57 10.09 10.26
C TYR A 390 -12.51 10.77 11.27
N ARG A 391 -13.40 10.00 11.89
CA ARG A 391 -14.42 10.51 12.81
C ARG A 391 -14.33 9.82 14.17
N GLU A 392 -14.28 10.60 15.24
CA GLU A 392 -14.28 10.05 16.60
C GLU A 392 -14.94 11.03 17.58
N GLY A 393 -15.84 10.53 18.43
CA GLY A 393 -16.64 11.37 19.32
C GLY A 393 -17.54 12.34 18.54
N ARG A 394 -17.36 13.64 18.76
CA ARG A 394 -18.12 14.73 18.11
C ARG A 394 -17.35 15.46 17.01
N GLY A 395 -16.04 15.27 16.90
CA GLY A 395 -15.15 15.94 15.96
C GLY A 395 -14.60 15.02 14.87
N MET A 396 -13.70 15.54 14.06
CA MET A 396 -13.14 14.82 12.91
C MET A 396 -11.70 15.23 12.59
N VAL A 397 -10.98 14.36 11.89
CA VAL A 397 -9.69 14.64 11.27
C VAL A 397 -9.82 14.39 9.77
N LEU A 398 -9.66 15.43 8.96
CA LEU A 398 -9.59 15.36 7.51
C LEU A 398 -8.13 15.27 7.07
N PHE A 399 -7.70 14.08 6.66
CA PHE A 399 -6.39 13.86 6.06
C PHE A 399 -6.44 14.22 4.58
N CYS A 400 -5.73 15.26 4.20
CA CYS A 400 -5.50 15.67 2.82
C CYS A 400 -4.06 15.34 2.43
N GLN A 401 -3.87 14.21 1.76
CA GLN A 401 -2.63 13.82 1.06
C GLN A 401 -2.69 14.10 -0.45
N MET A 402 -3.72 14.84 -0.89
CA MET A 402 -3.72 15.47 -2.21
C MET A 402 -2.68 16.60 -2.23
N ASP A 403 -1.88 16.70 -3.28
CA ASP A 403 -0.77 17.66 -3.43
C ASP A 403 -1.29 19.09 -3.74
N VAL A 404 -2.02 19.69 -2.80
CA VAL A 404 -2.74 20.98 -2.92
C VAL A 404 -1.94 22.17 -2.37
N THR A 405 -0.97 21.97 -1.47
CA THR A 405 -0.20 23.07 -0.84
C THR A 405 1.22 23.24 -1.39
N GLY A 406 1.71 22.32 -2.22
CA GLY A 406 3.12 22.29 -2.61
C GLY A 406 3.37 21.85 -4.05
N ARG A 407 3.27 22.79 -5.00
CA ARG A 407 3.47 22.53 -6.43
C ARG A 407 4.41 23.55 -7.06
N THR A 408 5.11 23.16 -8.12
CA THR A 408 5.96 24.09 -8.91
C THR A 408 5.15 25.01 -9.83
N GLU A 409 3.91 24.63 -10.15
CA GLU A 409 2.95 25.41 -10.93
C GLU A 409 1.59 25.26 -10.28
N GLU A 410 0.81 26.35 -10.23
CA GLU A 410 -0.56 26.31 -9.70
C GLU A 410 -1.48 25.51 -10.62
N ASP A 411 -2.38 24.72 -10.03
CA ASP A 411 -3.44 24.02 -10.75
C ASP A 411 -4.82 24.49 -10.24
N PRO A 412 -5.73 24.97 -11.12
CA PRO A 412 -7.03 25.47 -10.71
C PRO A 412 -7.89 24.46 -9.95
N ALA A 413 -7.78 23.16 -10.26
CA ALA A 413 -8.55 22.14 -9.55
C ALA A 413 -7.98 21.88 -8.15
N ALA A 414 -6.65 21.95 -7.99
CA ALA A 414 -5.99 21.85 -6.68
C ALA A 414 -6.38 23.04 -5.78
N GLU A 415 -6.41 24.27 -6.31
CA GLU A 415 -6.84 25.44 -5.55
C GLU A 415 -8.33 25.38 -5.18
N GLN A 416 -9.20 24.97 -6.11
CA GLN A 416 -10.63 24.78 -5.81
C GLN A 416 -10.84 23.73 -4.71
N LEU A 417 -10.09 22.62 -4.74
CA LEU A 417 -10.13 21.60 -3.71
C LEU A 417 -9.69 22.17 -2.36
N LEU A 418 -8.56 22.87 -2.29
CA LEU A 418 -8.07 23.53 -1.07
C LEU A 418 -9.14 24.44 -0.45
N ARG A 419 -9.78 25.29 -1.26
CA ARG A 419 -10.87 26.18 -0.82
C ARG A 419 -12.07 25.41 -0.30
N ASN A 420 -12.48 24.34 -0.98
CA ASN A 420 -13.59 23.50 -0.54
C ASN A 420 -13.30 22.78 0.78
N LEU A 421 -12.07 22.30 0.98
CA LEU A 421 -11.65 21.64 2.22
C LEU A 421 -11.69 22.61 3.41
N LEU A 422 -11.13 23.80 3.24
CA LEU A 422 -11.14 24.85 4.26
C LEU A 422 -12.57 25.27 4.58
N ARG A 423 -13.40 25.54 3.56
CA ARG A 423 -14.83 25.86 3.75
C ARG A 423 -15.55 24.78 4.54
N TYR A 424 -15.39 23.52 4.14
CA TYR A 424 -16.05 22.38 4.76
C TYR A 424 -15.70 22.25 6.25
N VAL A 425 -14.41 22.39 6.60
CA VAL A 425 -13.95 22.28 7.99
C VAL A 425 -14.40 23.49 8.81
N LEU A 426 -14.39 24.70 8.26
CA LEU A 426 -14.81 25.92 8.96
C LEU A 426 -16.32 25.95 9.22
N GLU A 427 -17.14 25.52 8.24
CA GLU A 427 -18.60 25.64 8.29
C GLU A 427 -19.31 24.42 8.88
N SER A 428 -18.69 23.24 8.89
CA SER A 428 -19.32 22.03 9.43
C SER A 428 -19.58 22.14 10.94
N LYS A 429 -20.84 21.94 11.35
CA LYS A 429 -21.26 21.94 12.76
C LYS A 429 -21.30 20.53 13.37
N HIS A 430 -21.76 19.55 12.61
CA HIS A 430 -21.93 18.17 13.07
C HIS A 430 -21.31 17.20 12.04
N PRO A 431 -19.98 17.08 12.01
CA PRO A 431 -19.30 16.23 11.03
C PRO A 431 -19.53 14.73 11.28
N VAL A 432 -19.93 14.34 12.50
CA VAL A 432 -20.06 12.94 12.91
C VAL A 432 -21.50 12.59 13.29
N ALA A 433 -21.99 11.48 12.76
CA ALA A 433 -23.25 10.90 13.21
C ALA A 433 -23.13 10.40 14.68
N PRO A 434 -24.16 10.60 15.52
CA PRO A 434 -24.14 10.13 16.90
C PRO A 434 -23.78 8.64 16.99
N GLN A 435 -22.95 8.30 17.98
CA GLN A 435 -22.63 6.89 18.25
C GLN A 435 -23.90 6.16 18.64
N ARG A 436 -24.10 5.01 18.02
CA ARG A 436 -25.22 4.11 18.33
C ARG A 436 -24.73 2.91 19.11
N LYS A 437 -25.66 2.27 19.83
CA LYS A 437 -25.40 1.03 20.55
C LYS A 437 -25.62 -0.15 19.61
N ALA A 438 -24.60 -1.00 19.45
CA ALA A 438 -24.73 -2.24 18.69
C ALA A 438 -25.29 -3.37 19.57
N LEU A 439 -26.26 -4.11 19.03
CA LEU A 439 -26.70 -5.40 19.56
C LEU A 439 -26.49 -6.47 18.50
N TYR A 440 -25.95 -7.63 18.90
CA TYR A 440 -25.64 -8.73 17.99
C TYR A 440 -26.59 -9.91 18.22
N VAL A 441 -27.01 -10.55 17.13
CA VAL A 441 -27.73 -11.83 17.13
C VAL A 441 -27.28 -12.66 15.94
N GLY A 442 -26.79 -13.86 16.19
CA GLY A 442 -26.31 -14.77 15.15
C GLY A 442 -25.33 -15.81 15.68
N GLY A 443 -24.59 -16.43 14.75
CA GLY A 443 -23.59 -17.46 15.02
C GLY A 443 -22.27 -16.95 15.63
N PRO A 444 -21.35 -17.87 15.97
CA PRO A 444 -20.08 -17.53 16.63
C PRO A 444 -19.09 -16.76 15.75
N GLU A 445 -19.08 -16.96 14.43
CA GLU A 445 -18.08 -16.37 13.53
C GLU A 445 -18.21 -14.84 13.43
N GLY A 446 -19.42 -14.33 13.19
CA GLY A 446 -19.66 -12.89 13.16
C GLY A 446 -19.42 -12.22 14.51
N ARG A 447 -19.78 -12.88 15.61
CA ARG A 447 -19.50 -12.42 16.97
C ARG A 447 -18.01 -12.26 17.22
N GLU A 448 -17.22 -13.26 16.85
CA GLU A 448 -15.78 -13.24 17.07
C GLU A 448 -15.11 -12.18 16.18
N TYR A 449 -15.55 -12.05 14.93
CA TYR A 449 -15.08 -10.99 14.05
C TYR A 449 -15.34 -9.58 14.64
N LEU A 450 -16.54 -9.31 15.17
CA LEU A 450 -16.83 -7.99 15.77
C LEU A 450 -15.91 -7.69 16.97
N ARG A 451 -15.55 -8.70 17.77
CA ARG A 451 -14.58 -8.56 18.87
C ARG A 451 -13.18 -8.26 18.35
N GLN A 452 -12.71 -9.02 17.36
CA GLN A 452 -11.42 -8.78 16.70
C GLN A 452 -11.36 -7.37 16.09
N ALA A 453 -12.47 -6.89 15.53
CA ALA A 453 -12.58 -5.55 14.97
C ALA A 453 -12.66 -4.43 16.01
N GLY A 454 -12.69 -4.75 17.31
CA GLY A 454 -12.80 -3.76 18.39
C GLY A 454 -14.17 -3.07 18.44
N ILE A 455 -15.22 -3.69 17.87
CA ILE A 455 -16.58 -3.17 17.91
C ILE A 455 -17.21 -3.54 19.25
N ALA A 456 -17.62 -2.54 20.01
CA ALA A 456 -18.38 -2.76 21.24
C ALA A 456 -19.83 -3.13 20.90
N PHE A 457 -20.30 -4.29 21.36
CA PHE A 457 -21.68 -4.75 21.19
C PHE A 457 -22.17 -5.52 22.42
N ALA A 458 -23.49 -5.62 22.57
CA ALA A 458 -24.15 -6.52 23.51
C ALA A 458 -24.87 -7.65 22.78
N GLU A 459 -24.99 -8.83 23.40
CA GLU A 459 -25.83 -9.91 22.88
C GLU A 459 -27.31 -9.52 22.98
N TYR A 460 -28.05 -9.70 21.89
CA TYR A 460 -29.49 -9.46 21.90
C TYR A 460 -30.23 -10.66 22.50
N ASN A 461 -30.61 -10.52 23.76
CA ASN A 461 -31.40 -11.52 24.48
C ASN A 461 -32.90 -11.19 24.48
N GLY A 462 -33.36 -10.39 23.51
CA GLY A 462 -34.78 -10.10 23.35
C GLY A 462 -35.33 -8.96 24.21
N VAL A 463 -34.44 -8.13 24.77
CA VAL A 463 -34.77 -6.89 25.46
C VAL A 463 -35.37 -5.86 24.49
N PRO A 464 -36.21 -4.91 24.95
CA PRO A 464 -36.70 -3.83 24.07
C PRO A 464 -35.56 -3.02 23.46
N LEU A 465 -35.66 -2.71 22.17
CA LEU A 465 -34.68 -1.92 21.42
C LEU A 465 -35.01 -0.43 21.53
N GLY A 466 -34.00 0.40 21.82
CA GLY A 466 -34.10 1.85 21.78
C GLY A 466 -34.05 2.40 20.35
N PRO A 467 -34.57 3.61 20.10
CA PRO A 467 -34.64 4.20 18.75
C PRO A 467 -33.27 4.51 18.12
N GLN A 468 -32.21 4.57 18.93
CA GLN A 468 -30.83 4.79 18.48
C GLN A 468 -30.01 3.50 18.49
N ASP A 469 -30.61 2.34 18.72
CA ASP A 469 -29.91 1.07 18.66
C ASP A 469 -29.66 0.65 17.20
N VAL A 470 -28.65 -0.19 16.99
CA VAL A 470 -28.40 -0.91 15.74
C VAL A 470 -28.40 -2.39 16.06
N LEU A 471 -29.27 -3.15 15.41
CA LEU A 471 -29.29 -4.61 15.50
C LEU A 471 -28.46 -5.19 14.35
N ILE A 472 -27.48 -6.02 14.66
CA ILE A 472 -26.66 -6.74 13.70
C ILE A 472 -27.13 -8.20 13.72
N ALA A 473 -27.75 -8.63 12.62
CA ALA A 473 -28.27 -9.98 12.45
C ALA A 473 -27.39 -10.76 11.48
N ALA A 474 -26.91 -11.92 11.89
CA ALA A 474 -26.09 -12.84 11.10
C ALA A 474 -26.74 -14.25 11.11
N PRO A 475 -26.23 -15.24 10.35
CA PRO A 475 -26.85 -16.56 10.28
C PRO A 475 -27.13 -17.17 11.67
N GLY A 476 -28.32 -17.72 11.86
CA GLY A 476 -28.85 -18.17 13.15
C GLY A 476 -29.68 -17.12 13.91
N ALA A 477 -29.91 -15.93 13.34
CA ALA A 477 -30.76 -14.88 13.88
C ALA A 477 -32.25 -15.12 13.66
N GLY A 478 -32.66 -15.72 12.55
CA GLY A 478 -34.07 -15.79 12.13
C GLY A 478 -34.98 -16.44 13.16
N GLU A 479 -34.57 -17.56 13.75
CA GLU A 479 -35.33 -18.25 14.81
C GLU A 479 -35.47 -17.39 16.08
N LYS A 480 -34.40 -16.69 16.45
CA LYS A 480 -34.37 -15.85 17.67
C LYS A 480 -35.18 -14.56 17.50
N LEU A 481 -35.27 -14.04 16.27
CA LEU A 481 -35.95 -12.80 15.94
C LEU A 481 -37.42 -12.98 15.52
N ALA A 482 -37.80 -14.15 14.98
CA ALA A 482 -39.17 -14.41 14.51
C ALA A 482 -40.26 -14.06 15.53
N PRO A 483 -40.14 -14.41 16.84
CA PRO A 483 -41.17 -14.06 17.83
C PRO A 483 -41.37 -12.55 18.04
N ARG A 484 -40.47 -11.71 17.50
CA ARG A 484 -40.46 -10.25 17.68
C ARG A 484 -40.60 -9.48 16.37
N ALA A 485 -40.95 -10.12 15.25
CA ALA A 485 -41.07 -9.50 13.93
C ALA A 485 -41.90 -8.20 13.93
N ALA A 486 -43.08 -8.21 14.58
CA ALA A 486 -43.95 -7.04 14.68
C ALA A 486 -43.33 -5.90 15.50
N ALA A 487 -42.58 -6.22 16.56
CA ALA A 487 -41.87 -5.22 17.36
C ALA A 487 -40.69 -4.61 16.59
N LEU A 488 -39.94 -5.43 15.84
CA LEU A 488 -38.85 -4.99 14.98
C LEU A 488 -39.35 -4.06 13.87
N THR A 489 -40.51 -4.36 13.29
CA THR A 489 -41.16 -3.50 12.28
C THR A 489 -41.42 -2.10 12.85
N ARG A 490 -42.09 -2.00 13.99
CA ARG A 490 -42.35 -0.70 14.66
C ARG A 490 -41.06 0.02 15.05
N TRP A 491 -40.04 -0.71 15.48
CA TRP A 491 -38.74 -0.14 15.84
C TRP A 491 -37.99 0.44 14.63
N LEU A 492 -38.02 -0.26 13.48
CA LEU A 492 -37.47 0.26 12.21
C LEU A 492 -38.25 1.49 11.74
N GLU A 493 -39.56 1.53 11.91
CA GLU A 493 -40.39 2.72 11.62
C GLU A 493 -39.99 3.92 12.49
N ALA A 494 -39.65 3.67 13.76
CA ALA A 494 -39.18 4.66 14.73
C ALA A 494 -37.70 5.11 14.55
N GLY A 495 -37.01 4.65 13.50
CA GLY A 495 -35.63 5.07 13.18
C GLY A 495 -34.52 4.14 13.69
N GLY A 496 -34.89 2.95 14.17
CA GLY A 496 -33.98 1.83 14.38
C GLY A 496 -33.27 1.41 13.08
N ARG A 497 -32.11 0.74 13.22
CA ARG A 497 -31.31 0.29 12.06
C ARG A 497 -30.91 -1.17 12.20
N LEU A 498 -31.14 -1.95 11.16
CA LEU A 498 -30.77 -3.36 11.08
C LEU A 498 -29.65 -3.55 10.05
N VAL A 499 -28.57 -4.20 10.44
CA VAL A 499 -27.52 -4.67 9.52
C VAL A 499 -27.62 -6.18 9.42
N ALA A 500 -28.00 -6.68 8.24
CA ALA A 500 -28.10 -8.09 7.92
C ALA A 500 -26.81 -8.57 7.24
N LEU A 501 -26.12 -9.50 7.90
CA LEU A 501 -24.86 -10.07 7.45
C LEU A 501 -25.13 -11.46 6.89
N GLU A 502 -24.90 -11.64 5.60
CA GLU A 502 -24.95 -12.95 4.92
C GLU A 502 -26.25 -13.75 5.14
N LEU A 503 -27.40 -13.08 5.22
CA LEU A 503 -28.69 -13.73 5.45
C LEU A 503 -29.34 -14.15 4.13
N GLU A 504 -29.86 -15.39 4.12
CA GLU A 504 -30.75 -15.91 3.09
C GLU A 504 -32.21 -15.48 3.34
N ASP A 505 -33.01 -15.46 2.28
CA ASP A 505 -34.43 -15.07 2.34
C ASP A 505 -35.26 -15.93 3.30
N ALA A 506 -35.04 -17.25 3.35
CA ALA A 506 -35.74 -18.17 4.24
C ALA A 506 -35.56 -17.84 5.73
N GLU A 507 -34.42 -17.24 6.09
CA GLU A 507 -34.12 -16.80 7.44
C GLU A 507 -34.56 -15.35 7.69
N ALA A 508 -34.20 -14.44 6.77
CA ALA A 508 -34.48 -13.02 6.89
C ALA A 508 -35.98 -12.71 6.90
N ASN A 509 -36.77 -13.39 6.04
CA ASN A 509 -38.21 -13.16 5.91
C ASN A 509 -39.01 -13.59 7.14
N ARG A 510 -38.39 -14.29 8.10
CA ARG A 510 -39.06 -14.65 9.37
C ARG A 510 -39.27 -13.43 10.28
N PHE A 511 -38.53 -12.35 10.08
CA PHE A 511 -38.57 -11.19 10.98
C PHE A 511 -38.52 -9.82 10.29
N LEU A 512 -38.16 -9.77 9.00
CA LEU A 512 -38.15 -8.52 8.25
C LEU A 512 -39.56 -7.99 7.94
N PRO A 513 -39.75 -6.65 7.90
CA PRO A 513 -41.02 -6.04 7.54
C PRO A 513 -41.35 -6.15 6.04
N VAL A 514 -40.33 -6.39 5.20
CA VAL A 514 -40.47 -6.53 3.74
C VAL A 514 -39.80 -7.84 3.34
N PRO A 515 -40.50 -8.73 2.60
CA PRO A 515 -39.91 -9.97 2.14
C PRO A 515 -38.84 -9.68 1.08
N ILE A 516 -37.70 -10.35 1.21
CA ILE A 516 -36.61 -10.34 0.22
C ILE A 516 -36.53 -11.68 -0.50
N ARG A 517 -35.79 -11.71 -1.60
CA ARG A 517 -35.41 -12.95 -2.31
C ARG A 517 -33.90 -13.00 -2.49
N THR A 518 -33.29 -14.15 -2.22
CA THR A 518 -31.85 -14.40 -2.43
C THR A 518 -31.62 -15.54 -3.40
N ALA A 519 -30.45 -15.59 -4.04
CA ALA A 519 -29.99 -16.72 -4.84
C ALA A 519 -28.52 -16.99 -4.58
N ARG A 520 -28.15 -18.26 -4.36
CA ARG A 520 -26.75 -18.68 -4.27
C ARG A 520 -26.11 -18.62 -5.64
N GLN A 521 -25.12 -17.74 -5.79
CA GLN A 521 -24.36 -17.57 -7.03
C GLN A 521 -22.91 -17.25 -6.69
N GLU A 522 -21.99 -17.65 -7.57
CA GLU A 522 -20.60 -17.25 -7.46
C GLU A 522 -20.46 -15.73 -7.62
N HIS A 523 -19.73 -15.09 -6.71
CA HIS A 523 -19.42 -13.66 -6.78
C HIS A 523 -17.92 -13.41 -6.88
N ILE A 524 -17.53 -12.66 -7.92
CA ILE A 524 -16.14 -12.23 -8.16
C ILE A 524 -16.03 -10.72 -8.00
N ALA A 525 -16.80 -9.95 -8.76
CA ALA A 525 -16.75 -8.50 -8.72
C ALA A 525 -18.07 -7.93 -9.20
N ALA A 526 -18.32 -6.67 -8.86
CA ALA A 526 -19.45 -5.92 -9.37
C ALA A 526 -19.02 -4.49 -9.70
N TRP A 527 -19.82 -3.80 -10.51
CA TRP A 527 -19.69 -2.38 -10.77
C TRP A 527 -20.95 -1.64 -10.34
N PHE A 528 -20.77 -0.45 -9.78
CA PHE A 528 -21.85 0.47 -9.43
C PHE A 528 -21.31 1.90 -9.32
N PRO A 529 -22.15 2.92 -9.56
CA PRO A 529 -21.76 4.32 -9.35
C PRO A 529 -21.48 4.61 -7.87
N PRO A 530 -20.59 5.57 -7.54
CA PRO A 530 -20.26 5.90 -6.16
C PRO A 530 -21.52 6.38 -5.40
N PRO A 531 -21.87 5.77 -4.26
CA PRO A 531 -23.02 6.18 -3.47
C PRO A 531 -22.86 7.61 -2.91
N GLY A 532 -23.97 8.34 -2.84
CA GLY A 532 -24.00 9.68 -2.25
C GLY A 532 -23.81 9.68 -0.72
N ARG A 533 -23.58 10.85 -0.14
CA ARG A 533 -23.22 11.05 1.28
C ARG A 533 -24.25 10.51 2.28
N SER A 534 -25.54 10.56 1.93
CA SER A 534 -26.63 10.06 2.79
C SER A 534 -26.86 8.55 2.67
N SER A 535 -26.20 7.88 1.71
CA SER A 535 -26.36 6.44 1.50
C SER A 535 -25.74 5.64 2.66
N PRO A 536 -26.34 4.50 3.06
CA PRO A 536 -25.68 3.54 3.95
C PRO A 536 -24.38 2.97 3.35
N PHE A 537 -24.14 3.17 2.05
CA PHE A 537 -22.96 2.71 1.33
C PHE A 537 -21.95 3.83 1.00
N ALA A 538 -22.11 5.03 1.56
CA ALA A 538 -21.17 6.13 1.35
C ALA A 538 -19.72 5.71 1.63
N GLY A 539 -18.81 6.02 0.70
CA GLY A 539 -17.38 5.68 0.80
C GLY A 539 -16.99 4.26 0.35
N ILE A 540 -17.95 3.44 -0.11
CA ILE A 540 -17.69 2.08 -0.61
C ILE A 540 -17.47 2.12 -2.12
N ALA A 541 -16.41 1.48 -2.60
CA ALA A 541 -16.08 1.34 -4.02
C ALA A 541 -16.44 -0.05 -4.56
N PRO A 542 -16.60 -0.20 -5.89
CA PRO A 542 -16.64 -1.51 -6.54
C PRO A 542 -15.48 -2.44 -6.16
N ALA A 543 -14.30 -1.88 -5.88
CA ALA A 543 -13.14 -2.65 -5.46
C ALA A 543 -13.29 -3.28 -4.06
N ASP A 544 -14.14 -2.73 -3.19
CA ASP A 544 -14.34 -3.22 -1.82
C ASP A 544 -15.21 -4.49 -1.78
N VAL A 545 -15.99 -4.72 -2.84
CA VAL A 545 -16.76 -5.96 -3.06
C VAL A 545 -16.08 -6.91 -4.06
N HIS A 546 -14.85 -6.60 -4.49
CA HIS A 546 -14.12 -7.49 -5.40
C HIS A 546 -13.44 -8.61 -4.60
N ASN A 547 -13.91 -9.83 -4.87
CA ASN A 547 -13.43 -11.10 -4.37
C ASN A 547 -12.44 -11.76 -5.35
N ARG A 548 -11.20 -11.98 -4.89
CA ARG A 548 -10.16 -12.71 -5.66
C ARG A 548 -10.16 -14.22 -5.41
N ASP A 549 -11.03 -14.69 -4.51
CA ASP A 549 -11.26 -16.08 -4.15
C ASP A 549 -12.76 -16.39 -4.34
N PRO A 550 -13.24 -16.55 -5.59
CA PRO A 550 -14.67 -16.67 -5.91
C PRO A 550 -15.39 -17.68 -5.01
N ARG A 551 -16.54 -17.28 -4.48
CA ARG A 551 -17.36 -18.09 -3.56
C ARG A 551 -18.83 -17.94 -3.92
N GLU A 552 -19.60 -19.00 -3.67
CA GLU A 552 -21.04 -18.93 -3.71
C GLU A 552 -21.56 -18.15 -2.50
N LEU A 553 -22.23 -17.03 -2.77
CA LEU A 553 -22.83 -16.14 -1.77
C LEU A 553 -24.35 -16.05 -1.99
N PRO A 554 -25.16 -15.80 -0.94
CA PRO A 554 -26.59 -15.60 -1.08
C PRO A 554 -26.92 -14.17 -1.55
N LEU A 555 -26.78 -13.91 -2.85
CA LEU A 555 -26.96 -12.58 -3.45
C LEU A 555 -28.43 -12.16 -3.46
N LEU A 556 -28.74 -10.92 -3.06
CA LEU A 556 -30.10 -10.39 -3.12
C LEU A 556 -30.56 -10.19 -4.57
N GLN A 557 -31.79 -10.62 -4.85
CA GLN A 557 -32.43 -10.57 -6.17
C GLN A 557 -33.64 -9.62 -6.19
N ALA A 558 -34.39 -9.52 -5.09
CA ALA A 558 -35.61 -8.70 -5.00
C ALA A 558 -35.98 -8.34 -3.56
N GLY A 559 -36.90 -7.38 -3.41
CA GLY A 559 -37.44 -6.93 -2.10
C GLY A 559 -36.60 -5.85 -1.39
N ALA A 560 -35.52 -5.40 -2.02
CA ALA A 560 -34.62 -4.36 -1.56
C ALA A 560 -34.01 -3.61 -2.74
N ASP A 561 -33.48 -2.40 -2.51
CA ASP A 561 -32.67 -1.66 -3.46
C ASP A 561 -31.29 -2.33 -3.57
N VAL A 562 -31.12 -3.13 -4.62
CA VAL A 562 -29.90 -3.93 -4.86
C VAL A 562 -28.77 -3.06 -5.40
N LEU A 563 -27.56 -3.29 -4.88
CA LEU A 563 -26.32 -2.67 -5.34
C LEU A 563 -25.26 -3.74 -5.62
N GLY A 564 -24.53 -3.59 -6.73
CA GLY A 564 -23.42 -4.47 -7.07
C GLY A 564 -23.82 -5.94 -7.28
N GLY A 565 -24.93 -6.20 -7.98
CA GLY A 565 -25.35 -7.56 -8.31
C GLY A 565 -25.91 -8.37 -7.12
N GLY A 566 -26.33 -7.73 -6.04
CA GLY A 566 -26.93 -8.38 -4.88
C GLY A 566 -25.98 -8.62 -3.72
N VAL A 567 -24.69 -8.27 -3.87
CA VAL A 567 -23.70 -8.36 -2.79
C VAL A 567 -23.97 -7.34 -1.67
N LEU A 568 -24.57 -6.20 -2.03
CA LEU A 568 -25.07 -5.17 -1.11
C LEU A 568 -26.52 -4.86 -1.46
N ALA A 569 -27.32 -4.49 -0.46
CA ALA A 569 -28.67 -3.97 -0.71
C ALA A 569 -29.19 -3.18 0.48
N SER A 570 -30.17 -2.30 0.25
CA SER A 570 -30.87 -1.61 1.33
C SER A 570 -32.38 -1.68 1.18
N ALA A 571 -33.10 -1.73 2.29
CA ALA A 571 -34.56 -1.69 2.32
C ALA A 571 -35.05 -0.70 3.38
N ALA A 572 -36.37 -0.42 3.36
CA ALA A 572 -37.03 0.48 4.31
C ALA A 572 -36.35 1.86 4.42
N GLY A 573 -36.01 2.47 3.27
CA GLY A 573 -35.36 3.78 3.23
C GLY A 573 -33.95 3.79 3.83
N GLY A 574 -33.19 2.71 3.66
CA GLY A 574 -31.81 2.58 4.19
C GLY A 574 -31.72 2.15 5.66
N ARG A 575 -32.84 1.79 6.29
CA ARG A 575 -32.86 1.33 7.69
C ARG A 575 -32.54 -0.15 7.84
N VAL A 576 -32.74 -0.94 6.79
CA VAL A 576 -32.23 -2.31 6.71
C VAL A 576 -31.11 -2.32 5.66
N VAL A 577 -29.91 -2.74 6.07
CA VAL A 577 -28.73 -2.78 5.20
C VAL A 577 -28.22 -4.21 5.13
N PHE A 578 -28.04 -4.72 3.93
CA PHE A 578 -27.57 -6.08 3.66
C PHE A 578 -26.11 -6.06 3.18
N CYS A 579 -25.30 -6.94 3.75
CA CYS A 579 -23.94 -7.22 3.30
C CYS A 579 -23.77 -8.73 3.14
N GLN A 580 -23.73 -9.22 1.90
CA GLN A 580 -23.63 -10.65 1.59
C GLN A 580 -22.18 -11.14 1.48
N MET A 581 -21.20 -10.22 1.48
CA MET A 581 -19.77 -10.56 1.45
C MET A 581 -19.11 -10.12 2.76
N VAL A 582 -19.05 -11.05 3.73
CA VAL A 582 -18.52 -10.79 5.07
C VAL A 582 -17.06 -11.26 5.22
N PRO A 583 -16.22 -10.61 6.05
CA PRO A 583 -14.77 -10.83 6.04
C PRO A 583 -14.35 -12.19 6.57
N TYR A 584 -15.04 -12.66 7.61
CA TYR A 584 -14.76 -13.93 8.29
C TYR A 584 -15.06 -15.17 7.42
N ARG A 585 -15.62 -14.99 6.21
CA ARG A 585 -15.69 -16.05 5.19
C ARG A 585 -14.35 -16.33 4.54
N PHE A 586 -13.48 -15.34 4.44
CA PHE A 586 -12.20 -15.45 3.76
C PHE A 586 -11.07 -15.77 4.73
N VAL A 587 -11.04 -15.09 5.88
CA VAL A 587 -10.02 -15.29 6.91
C VAL A 587 -10.68 -15.15 8.28
N LYS A 588 -10.70 -16.24 9.05
CA LYS A 588 -11.23 -16.28 10.43
C LYS A 588 -10.22 -15.72 11.44
N ARG A 589 -8.92 -15.85 11.15
CA ARG A 589 -7.81 -15.49 12.06
C ARG A 589 -6.79 -14.57 11.37
N PRO A 590 -7.13 -13.30 11.14
CA PRO A 590 -6.34 -12.40 10.27
C PRO A 590 -4.96 -12.03 10.82
N GLU A 591 -4.75 -12.10 12.14
CA GLU A 591 -3.45 -11.86 12.76
C GLU A 591 -2.49 -13.06 12.70
N ALA A 592 -2.99 -14.24 12.32
CA ALA A 592 -2.16 -15.44 12.20
C ALA A 592 -1.20 -15.33 11.02
N SER A 593 0.01 -15.86 11.22
CA SER A 593 1.02 -16.03 10.18
C SER A 593 1.46 -17.49 10.15
N PRO A 594 1.88 -18.02 8.98
CA PRO A 594 2.36 -19.38 8.88
C PRO A 594 3.49 -19.63 9.88
N ALA A 595 3.33 -20.63 10.73
CA ALA A 595 4.26 -20.87 11.84
C ALA A 595 4.44 -22.35 12.13
N PHE A 596 5.66 -22.68 12.52
CA PHE A 596 6.05 -23.95 13.13
C PHE A 596 6.73 -23.64 14.47
N THR A 597 6.15 -24.12 15.56
CA THR A 597 6.68 -24.00 16.93
C THR A 597 6.64 -25.35 17.62
N VAL A 598 7.34 -25.50 18.74
CA VAL A 598 7.27 -26.70 19.59
C VAL A 598 6.45 -26.39 20.82
N MET A 599 5.53 -27.28 21.20
CA MET A 599 4.65 -27.14 22.36
C MET A 599 4.78 -28.35 23.28
N GLU A 600 4.76 -28.11 24.60
CA GLU A 600 4.80 -29.19 25.61
C GLU A 600 3.41 -29.72 26.00
N GLU A 601 2.35 -29.06 25.55
CA GLU A 601 0.97 -29.47 25.79
C GLU A 601 0.56 -30.57 24.80
N ASP A 602 -0.12 -31.61 25.29
CA ASP A 602 -0.76 -32.66 24.46
C ASP A 602 0.16 -33.30 23.39
N PRO A 603 1.37 -33.77 23.74
CA PRO A 603 2.21 -34.53 22.81
C PRO A 603 1.62 -35.92 22.53
N ALA A 604 1.92 -36.49 21.36
CA ALA A 604 1.56 -37.89 21.08
C ALA A 604 2.49 -38.83 21.86
N GLU A 605 3.78 -38.48 21.93
CA GLU A 605 4.82 -39.19 22.67
C GLU A 605 5.82 -38.21 23.30
N GLY A 606 6.45 -38.58 24.41
CA GLY A 606 7.44 -37.72 25.07
C GLY A 606 6.83 -36.50 25.75
N ARG A 607 7.54 -35.37 25.71
CA ARG A 607 7.18 -34.12 26.37
C ARG A 607 6.80 -33.01 25.40
N ALA A 608 7.05 -33.17 24.10
CA ALA A 608 6.89 -32.10 23.12
C ALA A 608 6.26 -32.58 21.80
N SER A 609 5.59 -31.68 21.09
CA SER A 609 5.09 -31.91 19.72
C SER A 609 5.25 -30.67 18.85
N ALA A 610 5.27 -30.85 17.53
CA ALA A 610 5.21 -29.73 16.59
C ALA A 610 3.81 -29.14 16.56
N TRP A 611 3.72 -27.82 16.70
CA TRP A 611 2.53 -27.02 16.38
C TRP A 611 2.70 -26.37 15.02
N ILE A 612 1.75 -26.60 14.12
CA ILE A 612 1.73 -26.03 12.78
C ILE A 612 0.46 -25.21 12.61
N ASP A 613 0.61 -23.94 12.24
CA ASP A 613 -0.50 -23.07 11.81
C ASP A 613 -0.24 -22.63 10.37
N LEU A 614 -1.15 -22.99 9.46
CA LEU A 614 -1.05 -22.60 8.06
C LEU A 614 -1.51 -21.15 7.84
N ALA A 615 -2.22 -20.52 8.80
CA ALA A 615 -2.80 -19.20 8.62
C ALA A 615 -3.50 -19.08 7.25
N THR A 616 -3.02 -18.26 6.33
CA THR A 616 -3.64 -18.09 5.00
C THR A 616 -2.95 -18.87 3.87
N VAL A 617 -1.94 -19.70 4.16
CA VAL A 617 -1.25 -20.48 3.11
C VAL A 617 -2.02 -21.75 2.75
N PRO A 618 -2.12 -22.10 1.45
CA PRO A 618 -2.90 -23.26 1.02
C PRO A 618 -2.26 -24.59 1.40
N TRP A 619 -0.95 -24.62 1.60
CA TRP A 619 -0.20 -25.79 2.05
C TRP A 619 1.13 -25.39 2.70
N ALA A 620 1.69 -26.31 3.47
CA ALA A 620 3.05 -26.23 4.01
C ALA A 620 3.71 -27.61 4.09
N GLN A 621 5.03 -27.62 4.19
CA GLN A 621 5.87 -28.80 4.37
C GLN A 621 6.67 -28.67 5.67
N LEU A 622 6.57 -29.66 6.55
CA LEU A 622 7.43 -29.82 7.72
C LEU A 622 8.28 -31.07 7.53
N GLY A 623 9.60 -30.94 7.45
CA GLY A 623 10.46 -32.09 7.11
C GLY A 623 11.94 -31.95 7.44
N GLN A 624 12.71 -32.95 7.04
CA GLN A 624 14.17 -32.98 7.16
C GLN A 624 14.85 -33.33 5.84
N LYS A 625 16.08 -32.86 5.67
CA LYS A 625 16.99 -33.32 4.62
C LYS A 625 17.91 -34.38 5.21
N LEU A 626 18.06 -35.51 4.53
CA LEU A 626 18.85 -36.65 5.00
C LEU A 626 19.53 -37.39 3.83
N SER A 627 20.45 -38.30 4.15
CA SER A 627 21.06 -39.18 3.14
C SER A 627 20.01 -40.06 2.47
N ALA A 628 20.19 -40.35 1.18
CA ALA A 628 19.30 -41.25 0.45
C ALA A 628 19.47 -42.70 0.93
N GLY A 629 18.36 -43.44 0.93
CA GLY A 629 18.36 -44.88 1.15
C GLY A 629 18.93 -45.65 -0.04
N GLN A 630 19.14 -46.95 0.18
CA GLN A 630 19.76 -47.85 -0.79
C GLN A 630 18.76 -48.32 -1.85
N VAL A 631 19.19 -48.36 -3.11
CA VAL A 631 18.39 -48.83 -4.25
C VAL A 631 17.99 -50.29 -4.03
N GLY A 632 16.72 -50.61 -4.26
CA GLY A 632 16.14 -51.93 -4.05
C GLY A 632 15.60 -52.18 -2.64
N ASN A 633 16.00 -51.38 -1.64
CA ASN A 633 15.51 -51.54 -0.27
C ASN A 633 14.14 -50.88 -0.09
N THR A 634 13.34 -51.43 0.82
CA THR A 634 12.03 -50.91 1.20
C THR A 634 12.15 -50.00 2.42
N TYR A 635 11.53 -48.82 2.38
CA TYR A 635 11.49 -47.87 3.49
C TYR A 635 10.06 -47.53 3.86
N THR A 636 9.84 -47.24 5.14
CA THR A 636 8.55 -46.75 5.66
C THR A 636 8.74 -45.40 6.32
N PHE A 637 7.87 -44.44 5.96
CA PHE A 637 7.73 -43.15 6.62
C PHE A 637 6.40 -43.09 7.35
N SER A 638 6.38 -42.72 8.63
CA SER A 638 5.16 -42.55 9.45
C SER A 638 5.25 -41.32 10.37
N ALA A 639 4.10 -40.80 10.79
CA ALA A 639 3.99 -39.73 11.77
C ALA A 639 2.62 -39.76 12.46
N PHE A 640 2.55 -39.29 13.70
CA PHE A 640 1.29 -38.95 14.35
C PHE A 640 0.89 -37.52 14.02
N VAL A 641 -0.38 -37.31 13.69
CA VAL A 641 -0.92 -36.00 13.35
C VAL A 641 -2.28 -35.81 14.03
N LYS A 642 -2.50 -34.64 14.60
CA LYS A 642 -3.77 -34.23 15.23
C LYS A 642 -4.18 -32.86 14.72
N PRO A 643 -5.12 -32.78 13.75
CA PRO A 643 -5.77 -31.52 13.42
C PRO A 643 -6.46 -30.90 14.63
N VAL A 644 -6.49 -29.57 14.74
CA VAL A 644 -7.04 -28.87 15.91
C VAL A 644 -8.23 -28.00 15.53
N GLY A 645 -9.38 -28.30 16.13
CA GLY A 645 -10.67 -27.62 15.93
C GLY A 645 -11.39 -27.95 14.62
N GLU A 646 -10.69 -28.15 13.51
CA GLU A 646 -11.26 -28.56 12.22
C GLU A 646 -10.44 -29.71 11.60
N PRO A 647 -11.08 -30.60 10.80
CA PRO A 647 -10.37 -31.63 10.05
C PRO A 647 -9.33 -31.02 9.10
N ALA A 648 -8.18 -31.68 8.93
CA ALA A 648 -7.14 -31.25 7.99
C ALA A 648 -6.73 -32.39 7.06
N THR A 649 -6.36 -32.03 5.83
CA THR A 649 -5.83 -32.98 4.85
C THR A 649 -4.31 -32.98 4.91
N VAL A 650 -3.72 -34.16 5.11
CA VAL A 650 -2.27 -34.33 5.21
C VAL A 650 -1.78 -35.50 4.36
N ARG A 651 -0.49 -35.51 4.04
CA ARG A 651 0.20 -36.67 3.47
C ARG A 651 1.68 -36.66 3.80
N LEU A 652 2.30 -37.83 3.73
CA LEU A 652 3.76 -37.97 3.82
C LEU A 652 4.37 -38.08 2.43
N GLU A 653 5.49 -37.41 2.20
CA GLU A 653 6.25 -37.48 0.95
C GLU A 653 7.75 -37.61 1.23
N VAL A 654 8.45 -38.25 0.30
CA VAL A 654 9.92 -38.25 0.24
C VAL A 654 10.34 -37.81 -1.16
N GLU A 655 10.95 -36.65 -1.26
CA GLU A 655 11.51 -36.09 -2.51
C GLU A 655 13.00 -36.34 -2.61
N ARG A 656 13.50 -36.48 -3.83
CA ARG A 656 14.94 -36.57 -4.10
C ARG A 656 15.51 -35.15 -4.24
N ALA A 657 16.55 -34.83 -3.48
CA ALA A 657 17.03 -33.46 -3.30
C ALA A 657 17.82 -32.90 -4.52
N GLY A 658 17.16 -32.39 -5.56
CA GLY A 658 17.86 -31.83 -6.74
C GLY A 658 16.95 -31.51 -7.93
N ARG A 659 17.51 -31.01 -9.04
CA ARG A 659 16.78 -30.78 -10.31
C ARG A 659 17.01 -31.96 -11.27
N PRO A 660 15.96 -32.49 -11.95
CA PRO A 660 14.55 -32.15 -11.80
C PRO A 660 13.95 -32.72 -10.50
N TRP A 661 12.96 -32.02 -9.96
CA TRP A 661 12.22 -32.43 -8.75
C TRP A 661 11.52 -33.77 -9.01
N ASP A 662 12.12 -34.86 -8.53
CA ASP A 662 11.62 -36.23 -8.66
C ASP A 662 11.24 -36.79 -7.29
N ARG A 663 10.14 -37.54 -7.22
CA ARG A 663 9.61 -38.07 -5.96
C ARG A 663 10.09 -39.50 -5.76
N ALA A 664 10.64 -39.79 -4.58
CA ALA A 664 10.85 -41.19 -4.17
C ALA A 664 9.52 -41.83 -3.76
N VAL A 665 8.63 -41.07 -3.10
CA VAL A 665 7.25 -41.47 -2.86
C VAL A 665 6.34 -40.25 -2.63
N ARG A 666 5.08 -40.36 -3.08
CA ARG A 666 3.98 -39.50 -2.66
C ARG A 666 2.89 -40.35 -1.99
N GLY A 667 2.68 -40.16 -0.69
CA GLY A 667 1.57 -40.81 0.02
C GLY A 667 0.19 -40.32 -0.47
N GLN A 668 -0.86 -41.03 -0.05
CA GLN A 668 -2.24 -40.61 -0.31
C GLN A 668 -2.62 -39.40 0.57
N ASP A 669 -3.46 -38.51 0.03
CA ASP A 669 -4.05 -37.42 0.81
C ASP A 669 -5.07 -38.01 1.81
N GLN A 670 -4.82 -37.83 3.11
CA GLN A 670 -5.66 -38.33 4.19
C GLN A 670 -6.32 -37.17 4.92
N LYS A 671 -7.66 -37.16 4.95
CA LYS A 671 -8.44 -36.20 5.73
C LYS A 671 -8.61 -36.73 7.15
N LEU A 672 -7.89 -36.15 8.10
CA LEU A 672 -7.89 -36.57 9.49
C LEU A 672 -8.99 -35.85 10.30
N PRO A 673 -9.62 -36.53 11.27
CA PRO A 673 -10.63 -35.91 12.14
C PRO A 673 -10.03 -34.83 13.04
N ALA A 674 -10.85 -33.84 13.41
CA ALA A 674 -10.46 -32.80 14.34
C ALA A 674 -10.23 -33.37 15.75
N ASP A 675 -9.26 -32.80 16.45
CA ASP A 675 -8.95 -33.02 17.86
C ASP A 675 -8.66 -34.49 18.25
N GLN A 676 -8.23 -35.30 17.28
CA GLN A 676 -7.86 -36.70 17.48
C GLN A 676 -6.49 -37.01 16.85
N TRP A 677 -5.59 -37.62 17.63
CA TRP A 677 -4.33 -38.16 17.13
C TRP A 677 -4.58 -39.34 16.19
N SER A 678 -4.02 -39.26 14.99
CA SER A 678 -4.08 -40.30 13.95
C SER A 678 -2.68 -40.60 13.44
N GLU A 679 -2.33 -41.88 13.32
CA GLU A 679 -1.09 -42.29 12.67
C GLU A 679 -1.29 -42.34 11.15
N ILE A 680 -0.39 -41.72 10.41
CA ILE A 680 -0.30 -41.85 8.95
C ILE A 680 1.03 -42.49 8.57
N HIS A 681 1.04 -43.30 7.51
CA HIS A 681 2.27 -43.91 6.99
C HIS A 681 2.26 -44.06 5.47
N VAL A 682 3.44 -44.26 4.90
CA VAL A 682 3.67 -44.67 3.51
C VAL A 682 4.91 -45.56 3.42
N THR A 683 4.82 -46.65 2.66
CA THR A 683 5.93 -47.58 2.41
C THR A 683 6.27 -47.58 0.93
N PHE A 684 7.57 -47.57 0.59
CA PHE A 684 8.04 -47.46 -0.79
C PHE A 684 9.38 -48.17 -1.00
N VAL A 685 9.67 -48.53 -2.25
CA VAL A 685 10.95 -49.13 -2.67
C VAL A 685 11.79 -48.04 -3.35
N VAL A 686 13.09 -48.01 -3.07
CA VAL A 686 14.00 -47.06 -3.73
C VAL A 686 14.35 -47.56 -5.12
N GLU A 687 13.82 -46.92 -6.14
CA GLU A 687 13.99 -47.37 -7.53
C GLU A 687 15.32 -46.91 -8.18
N LYS A 688 15.88 -45.78 -7.75
CA LYS A 688 17.05 -45.15 -8.38
C LYS A 688 17.95 -44.52 -7.33
N PRO A 689 19.29 -44.50 -7.56
CA PRO A 689 20.23 -43.85 -6.64
C PRO A 689 20.04 -42.34 -6.66
N TYR A 690 20.34 -41.68 -5.53
CA TYR A 690 20.27 -40.24 -5.46
C TYR A 690 21.30 -39.67 -4.47
N PRO A 691 22.53 -39.34 -4.93
CA PRO A 691 23.63 -38.98 -4.05
C PRO A 691 23.42 -37.66 -3.29
N GLU A 692 22.57 -36.76 -3.79
CA GLU A 692 22.25 -35.49 -3.16
C GLU A 692 21.32 -35.62 -1.93
N GLY A 693 20.74 -36.81 -1.71
CA GLY A 693 19.92 -37.11 -0.53
C GLY A 693 18.41 -37.02 -0.74
N TRP A 694 17.67 -37.19 0.37
CA TRP A 694 16.21 -37.13 0.43
C TRP A 694 15.72 -35.91 1.21
N GLN A 695 14.52 -35.46 0.88
CA GLN A 695 13.71 -34.54 1.68
C GLN A 695 12.44 -35.29 2.10
N ALA A 696 12.36 -35.72 3.36
CA ALA A 696 11.18 -36.39 3.90
C ALA A 696 10.35 -35.38 4.70
N TYR A 697 9.06 -35.24 4.35
CA TYR A 697 8.20 -34.23 4.96
C TYR A 697 6.74 -34.64 5.11
N LEU A 698 6.10 -34.05 6.12
CA LEU A 698 4.65 -33.94 6.23
C LEU A 698 4.17 -32.77 5.38
N HIS A 699 3.36 -33.06 4.38
CA HIS A 699 2.59 -32.08 3.63
C HIS A 699 1.26 -31.84 4.34
N VAL A 700 0.96 -30.58 4.62
CA VAL A 700 -0.31 -30.14 5.18
C VAL A 700 -1.04 -29.31 4.15
N ALA A 701 -2.33 -29.60 3.90
CA ALA A 701 -3.16 -28.89 2.95
C ALA A 701 -4.36 -28.22 3.63
N GLY A 702 -4.74 -27.05 3.14
CA GLY A 702 -5.89 -26.28 3.57
C GLY A 702 -5.48 -24.97 4.25
N ALA A 703 -5.98 -23.85 3.73
CA ALA A 703 -5.86 -22.58 4.42
C ALA A 703 -6.55 -22.65 5.80
N GLU A 704 -5.98 -21.96 6.77
CA GLU A 704 -6.37 -21.91 8.17
C GLU A 704 -6.33 -23.25 8.92
N ALA A 705 -5.73 -24.30 8.33
CA ALA A 705 -5.48 -25.56 9.01
C ALA A 705 -4.50 -25.36 10.17
N ARG A 706 -4.83 -25.96 11.31
CA ARG A 706 -3.94 -26.09 12.47
C ARG A 706 -3.81 -27.54 12.83
N LEU A 707 -2.60 -27.97 13.14
CA LEU A 707 -2.38 -29.33 13.61
C LEU A 707 -1.17 -29.45 14.50
N ARG A 708 -1.19 -30.52 15.29
CA ARG A 708 -0.03 -31.07 15.97
C ARG A 708 0.55 -32.21 15.16
N ALA A 709 1.87 -32.33 15.14
CA ALA A 709 2.57 -33.46 14.52
C ALA A 709 3.68 -33.95 15.45
N ASP A 710 3.85 -35.26 15.54
CA ASP A 710 4.76 -35.87 16.51
C ASP A 710 5.15 -37.31 16.11
N ALA A 711 6.13 -37.88 16.82
CA ALA A 711 6.57 -39.27 16.67
C ALA A 711 6.85 -39.67 15.20
N PHE A 712 7.61 -38.84 14.49
CA PHE A 712 7.99 -39.11 13.10
C PHE A 712 8.95 -40.30 13.02
N ARG A 713 8.76 -41.21 12.06
CA ARG A 713 9.63 -42.37 11.87
C ARG A 713 9.89 -42.60 10.38
N LEU A 714 11.15 -42.53 9.97
CA LEU A 714 11.59 -42.97 8.64
C LEU A 714 12.66 -44.05 8.83
N TYR A 715 12.41 -45.25 8.35
CA TYR A 715 13.31 -46.39 8.58
C TYR A 715 13.25 -47.41 7.45
N GLU A 716 14.25 -48.27 7.38
CA GLU A 716 14.32 -49.38 6.44
C GLU A 716 13.49 -50.57 6.93
N GLY A 717 12.58 -51.08 6.09
CA GLY A 717 11.69 -52.19 6.39
C GLY A 717 10.20 -51.89 6.13
N PRO A 718 9.34 -52.91 6.32
CA PRO A 718 7.89 -52.77 6.18
C PRO A 718 7.28 -51.90 7.29
N TYR A 719 6.04 -51.47 7.09
CA TYR A 719 5.32 -50.72 8.11
C TYR A 719 5.10 -51.56 9.38
N ILE A 720 5.43 -50.95 10.52
CA ILE A 720 5.26 -51.50 11.85
C ILE A 720 4.26 -50.58 12.57
N PRO A 721 3.01 -51.05 12.81
CA PRO A 721 2.01 -50.30 13.54
C PRO A 721 2.53 -49.83 14.89
N TRP A 722 2.22 -48.60 15.25
CA TRP A 722 2.56 -48.10 16.58
C TRP A 722 1.60 -48.67 17.63
N GLU A 723 2.15 -49.22 18.73
CA GLU A 723 1.38 -49.70 19.88
C GLU A 723 1.78 -48.94 21.15
N ARG A 724 0.79 -48.28 21.77
CA ARG A 724 1.00 -47.47 22.98
C ARG A 724 1.57 -48.31 24.12
N GLY A 725 2.75 -47.93 24.64
CA GLY A 725 3.37 -48.56 25.81
C GLY A 725 4.22 -49.80 25.53
N LYS A 726 4.40 -50.20 24.25
CA LYS A 726 5.42 -51.18 23.86
C LYS A 726 6.59 -50.46 23.21
N VAL A 727 7.81 -50.75 23.67
CA VAL A 727 9.03 -50.36 22.93
C VAL A 727 9.05 -51.22 21.66
N PRO A 728 8.85 -50.65 20.46
CA PRO A 728 8.94 -51.44 19.26
C PRO A 728 10.38 -51.96 19.15
N ALA A 729 10.57 -53.15 18.59
CA ALA A 729 11.87 -53.51 18.00
C ALA A 729 12.08 -52.63 16.75
N SER A 730 12.18 -51.32 16.94
CA SER A 730 12.14 -50.35 15.86
C SER A 730 13.50 -50.37 15.17
N PRO A 731 13.56 -50.59 13.86
CA PRO A 731 14.75 -50.25 13.08
C PRO A 731 15.13 -48.78 13.34
N LYS A 732 16.43 -48.49 13.20
CA LYS A 732 17.02 -47.17 13.47
C LYS A 732 16.27 -46.09 12.68
N ASN A 733 15.64 -45.16 13.38
CA ASN A 733 15.01 -44.00 12.77
C ASN A 733 16.08 -43.11 12.11
N LEU A 734 15.87 -42.78 10.84
CA LEU A 734 16.76 -41.95 10.04
C LEU A 734 16.55 -40.45 10.29
N LEU A 735 15.42 -40.07 10.92
CA LEU A 735 15.14 -38.69 11.31
C LEU A 735 15.78 -38.38 12.67
N ALA A 736 16.41 -37.21 12.78
CA ALA A 736 16.91 -36.70 14.05
C ALA A 736 15.80 -35.97 14.81
N ASN A 737 15.80 -35.94 16.14
CA ASN A 737 14.85 -35.13 16.92
C ASN A 737 13.37 -35.34 16.50
N ALA A 738 12.97 -36.61 16.36
CA ALA A 738 11.70 -36.95 15.70
C ALA A 738 10.44 -36.72 16.55
N GLY A 739 10.62 -36.48 17.86
CA GLY A 739 9.59 -36.04 18.80
C GLY A 739 9.83 -34.63 19.35
N PHE A 740 10.64 -33.81 18.68
CA PHE A 740 10.82 -32.37 19.02
C PHE A 740 11.37 -32.04 20.42
N GLU A 741 11.87 -33.02 21.16
CA GLU A 741 12.44 -32.86 22.51
C GLU A 741 13.61 -31.87 22.58
N SER A 742 14.32 -31.68 21.47
CA SER A 742 15.43 -30.72 21.33
C SER A 742 15.00 -29.46 20.56
N GLY A 743 13.71 -29.11 20.59
CA GLY A 743 13.15 -27.95 19.91
C GLY A 743 13.03 -28.15 18.39
N THR A 744 13.21 -27.08 17.62
CA THR A 744 13.03 -27.09 16.14
C THR A 744 14.28 -27.57 15.38
N ALA A 745 15.35 -27.98 16.08
CA ALA A 745 16.59 -28.37 15.46
C ALA A 745 16.39 -29.52 14.44
N SER A 746 17.08 -29.42 13.30
CA SER A 746 17.05 -30.36 12.16
C SER A 746 15.78 -30.34 11.28
N TRP A 747 14.76 -29.58 11.65
CA TRP A 747 13.51 -29.46 10.89
C TRP A 747 13.46 -28.18 10.06
N TYR A 748 13.02 -28.29 8.81
CA TYR A 748 12.62 -27.15 7.98
C TYR A 748 11.10 -27.03 7.94
N PHE A 749 10.62 -25.79 7.80
CA PHE A 749 9.22 -25.49 7.55
C PHE A 749 9.14 -24.60 6.31
N ASN A 750 8.61 -25.15 5.21
CA ASN A 750 8.52 -24.47 3.92
C ASN A 750 7.05 -24.28 3.53
N TRP A 751 6.73 -23.12 2.99
CA TRP A 751 5.49 -22.86 2.27
C TRP A 751 5.90 -22.00 1.07
N ASN A 752 5.78 -22.55 -0.14
CA ASN A 752 6.26 -21.88 -1.35
C ASN A 752 5.09 -21.69 -2.31
N THR A 753 4.07 -20.96 -1.88
CA THR A 753 3.00 -20.38 -2.72
C THR A 753 1.99 -19.75 -1.77
N GLU A 754 1.69 -18.47 -1.95
CA GLU A 754 0.62 -17.85 -1.16
C GLU A 754 -0.56 -17.51 -2.07
N GLN A 755 -1.74 -18.01 -1.70
CA GLN A 755 -3.00 -17.46 -2.19
C GLN A 755 -3.19 -16.07 -1.57
N GLN A 756 -2.52 -15.09 -2.15
CA GLN A 756 -2.66 -13.66 -1.82
C GLN A 756 -4.08 -13.13 -2.05
N ASN A 757 -4.91 -13.91 -2.71
CA ASN A 757 -6.30 -13.59 -2.99
C ASN A 757 -7.15 -13.53 -1.72
N LEU A 758 -6.94 -14.44 -0.75
CA LEU A 758 -7.72 -14.48 0.50
C LEU A 758 -7.46 -13.24 1.34
N ARG A 759 -6.19 -12.94 1.64
CA ARG A 759 -5.81 -11.76 2.45
C ARG A 759 -6.25 -10.45 1.80
N LYS A 760 -6.08 -10.31 0.49
CA LYS A 760 -6.53 -9.11 -0.26
C LYS A 760 -8.04 -8.96 -0.22
N THR A 761 -8.79 -10.05 -0.37
CA THR A 761 -10.26 -10.04 -0.27
C THR A 761 -10.71 -9.75 1.16
N PHE A 762 -10.04 -10.32 2.17
CA PHE A 762 -10.30 -10.05 3.58
C PHE A 762 -10.14 -8.57 3.90
N ARG A 763 -9.04 -7.91 3.49
CA ARG A 763 -8.84 -6.47 3.76
C ARG A 763 -9.95 -5.59 3.18
N ARG A 764 -10.36 -5.88 1.94
CA ARG A 764 -11.43 -5.16 1.24
C ARG A 764 -12.77 -5.35 1.92
N SER A 765 -13.13 -6.59 2.21
CA SER A 765 -14.38 -6.91 2.92
C SER A 765 -14.37 -6.38 4.36
N ALA A 766 -13.22 -6.38 5.05
CA ALA A 766 -13.08 -5.81 6.39
C ALA A 766 -13.31 -4.30 6.38
N PHE A 767 -12.69 -3.57 5.44
CA PHE A 767 -12.99 -2.16 5.22
C PHE A 767 -14.48 -1.94 4.87
N LEU A 768 -15.04 -2.74 3.95
CA LEU A 768 -16.45 -2.70 3.54
C LEU A 768 -17.38 -2.80 4.75
N LEU A 769 -17.22 -3.82 5.59
CA LEU A 769 -18.07 -4.05 6.75
C LEU A 769 -17.92 -2.93 7.79
N SER A 770 -16.69 -2.50 8.09
CA SER A 770 -16.46 -1.36 8.98
C SER A 770 -17.10 -0.07 8.47
N ARG A 771 -17.06 0.18 7.15
CA ARG A 771 -17.71 1.36 6.54
C ARG A 771 -19.24 1.29 6.63
N ILE A 772 -19.85 0.13 6.38
CA ILE A 772 -21.29 -0.09 6.55
C ILE A 772 -21.71 0.16 8.01
N LEU A 773 -20.99 -0.44 8.96
CA LEU A 773 -21.25 -0.27 10.38
C LEU A 773 -21.11 1.20 10.81
N ALA A 774 -20.08 1.90 10.33
CA ALA A 774 -19.84 3.30 10.64
C ALA A 774 -20.91 4.22 10.02
N ASN A 775 -21.39 3.94 8.79
CA ASN A 775 -22.55 4.62 8.21
C ASN A 775 -23.84 4.37 9.02
N CYS A 776 -23.91 3.21 9.69
CA CYS A 776 -24.97 2.89 10.63
C CYS A 776 -24.80 3.55 12.02
N GLY A 777 -23.64 4.15 12.34
CA GLY A 777 -23.35 4.80 13.63
C GLY A 777 -22.55 3.92 14.61
N ILE A 778 -22.04 2.77 14.17
CA ILE A 778 -21.23 1.83 14.94
C ILE A 778 -19.77 1.93 14.52
N ARG A 779 -18.86 2.17 15.46
CA ARG A 779 -17.44 2.40 15.17
C ARG A 779 -16.56 1.83 16.27
N ALA A 780 -15.39 1.32 15.88
CA ALA A 780 -14.35 0.89 16.81
C ALA A 780 -13.55 2.09 17.30
N ALA A 781 -13.00 1.99 18.52
CA ALA A 781 -12.01 2.94 18.99
C ALA A 781 -10.67 2.72 18.28
N THR A 782 -9.88 3.79 18.11
CA THR A 782 -8.53 3.68 17.54
C THR A 782 -7.52 4.42 18.42
N PRO A 783 -6.23 4.02 18.39
CA PRO A 783 -5.17 4.74 19.08
C PRO A 783 -4.74 6.02 18.34
N LEU A 784 -5.30 6.33 17.17
CA LEU A 784 -4.79 7.34 16.23
C LEU A 784 -4.62 8.73 16.88
N LEU A 785 -5.65 9.24 17.57
CA LEU A 785 -5.59 10.58 18.16
C LEU A 785 -4.46 10.74 19.18
N GLY A 786 -4.16 9.68 19.95
CA GLY A 786 -3.07 9.68 20.92
C GLY A 786 -1.68 9.63 20.28
N ARG A 787 -1.57 9.08 19.06
CA ARG A 787 -0.30 8.96 18.33
C ARG A 787 0.23 10.31 17.82
N PHE A 788 -0.63 11.31 17.67
CA PHE A 788 -0.21 12.67 17.33
C PHE A 788 0.61 13.29 18.46
N GLY A 789 0.10 13.32 19.70
CA GLY A 789 0.82 13.88 20.85
C GLY A 789 2.00 13.02 21.35
N THR A 790 2.09 11.78 20.89
CA THR A 790 3.12 10.82 21.34
C THR A 790 4.09 10.53 20.19
N PRO A 791 5.20 11.27 20.02
CA PRO A 791 6.22 10.92 19.03
C PRO A 791 6.82 9.53 19.28
N LEU A 792 7.33 8.89 18.22
CA LEU A 792 8.09 7.65 18.36
C LEU A 792 9.54 7.94 18.75
N GLN A 793 10.17 6.95 19.39
CA GLN A 793 11.62 6.92 19.57
C GLN A 793 12.19 8.12 20.34
N ARG A 794 11.34 8.82 21.10
CA ARG A 794 11.79 9.91 21.97
C ARG A 794 12.81 9.32 22.95
N ALA A 795 13.91 10.06 23.14
CA ALA A 795 14.84 9.77 24.21
C ALA A 795 14.06 9.72 25.54
N THR A 796 14.21 8.62 26.29
CA THR A 796 13.59 8.44 27.61
C THR A 796 14.46 9.01 28.74
N GLY A 797 15.66 9.49 28.40
CA GLY A 797 16.61 10.11 29.32
C GLY A 797 17.58 11.07 28.61
N PRO A 798 18.53 11.68 29.34
CA PRO A 798 19.54 12.56 28.77
C PRO A 798 20.51 11.80 27.86
N SER A 799 21.25 12.53 27.02
CA SER A 799 22.32 11.96 26.22
C SER A 799 23.45 11.41 27.12
N LEU A 800 23.95 10.23 26.77
CA LEU A 800 25.13 9.60 27.34
C LEU A 800 26.43 10.17 26.76
N VAL A 801 26.35 10.82 25.60
CA VAL A 801 27.49 11.56 25.02
C VAL A 801 27.74 12.81 25.84
N LYS A 802 28.97 12.96 26.33
CA LYS A 802 29.43 14.16 27.04
C LYS A 802 29.83 15.23 26.02
N ASN A 803 29.45 16.48 26.27
CA ASN A 803 29.82 17.64 25.43
C ASN A 803 29.52 17.41 23.93
N GLY A 804 28.37 16.81 23.64
CA GLY A 804 27.95 16.51 22.26
C GLY A 804 27.38 17.71 21.51
N ASP A 805 27.01 18.77 22.23
CA ASP A 805 26.67 20.09 21.71
C ASP A 805 27.91 20.92 21.34
N PHE A 806 29.11 20.44 21.73
CA PHE A 806 30.40 21.04 21.43
C PHE A 806 30.58 22.47 21.95
N THR A 807 30.04 22.78 23.12
CA THR A 807 30.12 24.13 23.70
C THR A 807 31.36 24.35 24.58
N THR A 808 32.06 23.28 24.94
CA THR A 808 33.20 23.34 25.88
C THR A 808 34.49 22.83 25.23
N ASP A 809 35.53 23.67 25.22
CA ASP A 809 36.92 23.35 24.88
C ASP A 809 37.80 24.24 25.78
N ARG A 810 38.19 23.73 26.95
CA ARG A 810 38.84 24.54 27.99
C ARG A 810 40.34 24.71 27.77
N ASP A 811 41.00 23.69 27.24
CA ASP A 811 42.43 23.72 26.94
C ASP A 811 42.73 24.38 25.59
N ARG A 812 41.69 24.65 24.78
CA ARG A 812 41.76 25.33 23.48
C ARG A 812 42.62 24.57 22.49
N ASP A 813 42.64 23.24 22.58
CA ASP A 813 43.37 22.38 21.66
C ASP A 813 42.59 22.12 20.35
N GLY A 814 41.34 22.57 20.28
CA GLY A 814 40.44 22.44 19.14
C GLY A 814 39.62 21.14 19.14
N VAL A 815 39.85 20.24 20.09
CA VAL A 815 39.07 19.03 20.35
C VAL A 815 38.15 19.30 21.55
N PRO A 816 36.83 19.10 21.45
CA PRO A 816 35.92 19.39 22.55
C PRO A 816 36.22 18.53 23.78
N ASP A 817 36.14 19.11 24.98
CA ASP A 817 36.38 18.42 26.26
C ASP A 817 35.63 17.07 26.30
N GLY A 818 36.36 15.97 26.56
CA GLY A 818 35.80 14.62 26.62
C GLY A 818 35.73 13.88 25.28
N TRP A 819 36.24 14.46 24.21
CA TRP A 819 36.44 13.80 22.91
C TRP A 819 37.92 13.62 22.59
N LEU A 820 38.21 12.71 21.66
CA LEU A 820 39.55 12.43 21.16
C LEU A 820 39.54 12.40 19.64
N LEU A 821 40.49 13.06 19.02
CA LEU A 821 40.81 12.87 17.60
C LEU A 821 41.85 11.75 17.46
N SER A 822 41.59 10.79 16.59
CA SER A 822 42.53 9.74 16.22
C SER A 822 42.66 9.67 14.70
N SER A 823 43.89 9.62 14.20
CA SER A 823 44.20 9.57 12.77
C SER A 823 45.59 8.96 12.56
N GLU A 824 45.77 8.20 11.48
CA GLU A 824 47.10 7.75 11.03
C GLU A 824 47.89 8.88 10.33
N SER A 825 47.20 9.91 9.86
CA SER A 825 47.81 11.13 9.31
C SER A 825 48.03 12.16 10.41
N LYS A 826 49.29 12.58 10.58
CA LYS A 826 49.68 13.68 11.49
C LYS A 826 49.15 15.06 11.07
N GLN A 827 48.63 15.17 9.84
CA GLN A 827 48.05 16.39 9.29
C GLN A 827 46.52 16.44 9.45
N ALA A 828 45.90 15.37 9.96
CA ALA A 828 44.50 15.44 10.31
C ALA A 828 44.30 16.42 11.47
N SER A 829 43.22 17.18 11.43
CA SER A 829 42.91 18.20 12.43
C SER A 829 41.45 18.14 12.86
N CYS A 830 41.23 18.56 14.11
CA CYS A 830 39.92 18.81 14.68
C CYS A 830 39.86 20.29 15.06
N GLY A 831 38.73 20.96 14.86
CA GLY A 831 38.59 22.36 15.24
C GLY A 831 37.15 22.72 15.55
N LEU A 832 36.93 23.33 16.71
CA LEU A 832 35.63 23.82 17.13
C LEU A 832 35.24 25.09 16.37
N GLU A 833 34.01 25.16 15.89
CA GLU A 833 33.45 26.27 15.12
C GLU A 833 32.11 26.74 15.69
N THR A 834 31.87 28.06 15.68
CA THR A 834 30.64 28.71 16.17
C THR A 834 29.62 29.02 15.06
N ALA A 835 29.79 28.44 13.88
CA ALA A 835 28.89 28.59 12.73
C ALA A 835 28.01 27.35 12.49
N GLY A 836 27.76 26.56 13.55
CA GLY A 836 26.97 25.34 13.47
C GLY A 836 25.45 25.61 13.46
N PRO A 837 24.63 24.65 13.01
CA PRO A 837 23.17 24.78 12.97
C PRO A 837 22.54 24.95 14.37
N THR A 838 23.25 24.49 15.41
CA THR A 838 22.88 24.64 16.83
C THR A 838 23.80 25.62 17.56
N GLY A 839 24.45 26.53 16.82
CA GLY A 839 25.45 27.46 17.34
C GLY A 839 26.88 26.90 17.27
N HIS A 840 27.13 25.67 17.73
CA HIS A 840 28.48 25.08 17.72
C HIS A 840 28.53 23.81 16.86
N CYS A 841 29.67 23.57 16.22
CA CYS A 841 29.97 22.34 15.50
C CYS A 841 31.46 22.02 15.56
N ILE A 842 31.80 20.76 15.34
CA ILE A 842 33.18 20.30 15.23
C ILE A 842 33.53 20.04 13.77
N ARG A 843 34.68 20.55 13.30
CA ARG A 843 35.25 20.27 11.98
C ARG A 843 36.38 19.26 12.11
N ILE A 844 36.30 18.17 11.36
CA ILE A 844 37.33 17.12 11.30
C ILE A 844 37.83 17.07 9.86
N THR A 845 39.13 17.30 9.65
CA THR A 845 39.75 17.29 8.32
C THR A 845 40.85 16.25 8.26
N SER A 846 40.91 15.48 7.17
CA SER A 846 42.04 14.61 6.83
C SER A 846 42.54 14.90 5.42
N PRO A 847 43.85 14.99 5.17
CA PRO A 847 44.37 15.28 3.84
C PRO A 847 44.18 14.09 2.87
N GLU A 848 44.10 14.39 1.58
CA GLU A 848 44.13 13.37 0.54
C GLU A 848 45.56 12.85 0.35
N THR A 849 45.72 11.52 0.41
CA THR A 849 47.03 10.86 0.23
C THR A 849 46.94 9.73 -0.78
N THR A 850 48.07 9.40 -1.40
CA THR A 850 48.17 8.29 -2.38
C THR A 850 47.95 6.92 -1.74
N ASP A 851 48.27 6.78 -0.44
CA ASP A 851 47.93 5.61 0.38
C ASP A 851 46.60 5.84 1.10
N ARG A 852 45.52 5.22 0.61
CA ARG A 852 44.18 5.36 1.19
C ARG A 852 44.11 4.89 2.64
N ARG A 853 44.97 3.97 3.10
CA ARG A 853 44.95 3.48 4.49
C ARG A 853 45.39 4.55 5.49
N ARG A 854 46.29 5.44 5.06
CA ARG A 854 46.81 6.56 5.88
C ARG A 854 45.94 7.81 5.84
N SER A 855 44.92 7.82 4.99
CA SER A 855 43.99 8.93 4.81
C SER A 855 42.69 8.61 5.55
N GLY A 856 42.29 9.46 6.48
CA GLY A 856 41.11 9.26 7.32
C GLY A 856 41.23 9.96 8.67
N ALA A 857 40.13 10.07 9.40
CA ALA A 857 40.10 10.64 10.74
C ALA A 857 38.92 10.06 11.53
N MET A 858 39.12 9.91 12.84
CA MET A 858 38.15 9.39 13.79
C MET A 858 37.99 10.36 14.96
N LEU A 859 36.73 10.67 15.30
CA LEU A 859 36.36 11.31 16.55
C LEU A 859 35.80 10.24 17.49
N ALA A 860 36.29 10.21 18.73
CA ALA A 860 35.93 9.16 19.69
C ALA A 860 35.67 9.69 21.10
N GLN A 861 34.85 8.95 21.85
CA GLN A 861 34.60 9.16 23.27
C GLN A 861 34.55 7.80 23.99
N HIS A 862 35.11 7.74 25.20
CA HIS A 862 35.25 6.50 25.97
C HIS A 862 34.22 6.37 27.10
N ASP A 863 34.03 5.13 27.56
CA ASP A 863 33.37 4.76 28.81
C ASP A 863 31.92 5.25 28.92
N LEU A 864 31.13 4.99 27.87
CA LEU A 864 29.70 5.30 27.85
C LEU A 864 28.93 4.26 28.69
N PRO A 865 27.95 4.64 29.52
CA PRO A 865 27.22 3.70 30.38
C PRO A 865 26.17 2.89 29.60
N MET A 866 26.63 1.95 28.78
CA MET A 866 25.80 1.09 27.92
C MET A 866 25.21 -0.09 28.69
N ARG A 867 23.94 -0.42 28.44
CA ARG A 867 23.22 -1.54 29.07
C ARG A 867 22.72 -2.53 28.03
N GLN A 868 23.06 -3.81 28.18
CA GLN A 868 22.57 -4.89 27.32
C GLN A 868 21.04 -4.91 27.26
N GLY A 869 20.48 -5.08 26.07
CA GLY A 869 19.04 -5.12 25.82
C GLY A 869 18.35 -3.75 25.76
N GLN A 870 18.99 -2.69 26.27
CA GLN A 870 18.50 -1.33 26.14
C GLN A 870 18.64 -0.84 24.70
N TRP A 871 17.59 -0.20 24.19
CA TRP A 871 17.65 0.52 22.92
C TRP A 871 18.15 1.94 23.11
N TYR A 872 18.93 2.42 22.15
CA TYR A 872 19.50 3.75 22.14
C TYR A 872 19.16 4.49 20.86
N ARG A 873 18.75 5.75 20.98
CA ARG A 873 18.63 6.72 19.88
C ARG A 873 19.95 7.48 19.77
N VAL A 874 20.63 7.28 18.65
CA VAL A 874 21.78 8.07 18.20
C VAL A 874 21.25 9.16 17.30
N SER A 875 21.58 10.43 17.52
CA SER A 875 21.27 11.50 16.57
C SER A 875 22.38 12.53 16.49
N PHE A 876 22.61 13.10 15.30
CA PHE A 876 23.54 14.21 15.09
C PHE A 876 23.27 14.88 13.74
N LEU A 877 23.63 16.16 13.62
CA LEU A 877 23.71 16.84 12.32
C LEU A 877 25.10 16.64 11.73
N ALA A 878 25.16 16.37 10.42
CA ALA A 878 26.42 16.28 9.69
C ALA A 878 26.34 16.96 8.33
N LYS A 879 27.45 17.57 7.91
CA LYS A 879 27.73 17.93 6.52
C LYS A 879 29.17 17.55 6.17
N ALA A 880 29.49 17.46 4.89
CA ALA A 880 30.83 17.16 4.45
C ALA A 880 31.18 17.82 3.13
N GLU A 881 32.48 18.06 2.94
CA GLU A 881 33.09 18.58 1.73
C GLU A 881 34.21 17.63 1.31
N ALA A 882 34.37 17.41 0.01
CA ALA A 882 35.35 16.47 -0.55
C ALA A 882 35.26 15.01 -0.02
N LEU A 883 34.14 14.64 0.61
CA LEU A 883 33.81 13.25 1.00
C LEU A 883 32.70 12.62 0.13
N ALA A 884 32.27 13.31 -0.93
CA ALA A 884 31.11 12.91 -1.75
C ALA A 884 31.28 11.49 -2.33
N GLY A 885 30.45 10.55 -1.86
CA GLY A 885 30.47 9.14 -2.24
C GLY A 885 31.19 8.20 -1.24
N ARG A 886 31.91 8.73 -0.25
CA ARG A 886 32.54 7.95 0.83
C ARG A 886 31.56 7.74 2.00
N GLN A 887 31.59 6.55 2.61
CA GLN A 887 30.75 6.24 3.77
C GLN A 887 31.47 6.62 5.06
N VAL A 888 30.83 7.43 5.89
CA VAL A 888 31.21 7.69 7.28
C VAL A 888 30.59 6.60 8.16
N LEU A 889 31.33 6.13 9.13
CA LEU A 889 30.93 5.06 10.03
C LEU A 889 30.67 5.61 11.43
N PHE A 890 29.67 5.04 12.10
CA PHE A 890 29.37 5.25 13.52
C PHE A 890 29.35 3.87 14.21
N ALA A 891 29.99 3.74 15.37
CA ALA A 891 29.90 2.53 16.19
C ALA A 891 30.13 2.83 17.68
N VAL A 892 29.64 1.93 18.54
CA VAL A 892 30.04 1.84 19.95
C VAL A 892 30.50 0.41 20.20
N GLN A 893 31.72 0.24 20.72
CA GLN A 893 32.36 -1.08 20.84
C GLN A 893 32.97 -1.29 22.20
N GLU A 894 32.99 -2.52 22.71
CA GLU A 894 33.85 -2.85 23.84
C GLU A 894 35.31 -2.88 23.37
N THR A 895 36.21 -2.27 24.14
CA THR A 895 37.61 -2.08 23.73
C THR A 895 38.52 -3.25 24.13
N VAL A 896 37.97 -4.30 24.77
CA VAL A 896 38.74 -5.49 25.19
C VAL A 896 38.79 -6.55 24.09
N ARG A 897 37.64 -7.02 23.57
CA ARG A 897 37.59 -8.01 22.47
C ARG A 897 37.09 -7.40 21.16
N TRP A 898 36.97 -6.07 21.11
CA TRP A 898 36.55 -5.32 19.92
C TRP A 898 35.20 -5.74 19.36
N GLN A 899 34.30 -6.19 20.24
CA GLN A 899 32.93 -6.57 19.87
C GLN A 899 32.01 -5.33 19.82
N PRO A 900 31.14 -5.22 18.81
CA PRO A 900 30.19 -4.12 18.72
C PRO A 900 29.14 -4.23 19.84
N ILE A 901 29.02 -3.17 20.63
CA ILE A 901 27.90 -2.99 21.58
C ILE A 901 26.69 -2.48 20.80
N LEU A 902 26.89 -1.44 19.98
CA LEU A 902 25.94 -1.01 18.97
C LEU A 902 26.46 -1.42 17.59
N GLU A 903 25.58 -1.93 16.72
CA GLU A 903 25.96 -2.28 15.35
C GLU A 903 26.47 -1.08 14.57
N TYR A 904 27.45 -1.33 13.71
CA TYR A 904 28.04 -0.35 12.82
C TYR A 904 26.97 0.29 11.93
N GLN A 905 26.87 1.61 11.99
CA GLN A 905 26.04 2.39 11.10
C GLN A 905 26.91 3.09 10.06
N ARG A 906 26.37 3.20 8.84
CA ARG A 906 27.02 3.90 7.74
C ARG A 906 26.14 5.05 7.30
N PHE A 907 26.72 6.22 7.11
CA PHE A 907 26.02 7.38 6.59
C PHE A 907 26.89 8.16 5.60
N ALA A 908 26.23 8.92 4.73
CA ALA A 908 26.88 9.73 3.69
C ALA A 908 26.38 11.17 3.83
N PRO A 909 27.14 12.05 4.51
CA PRO A 909 26.83 13.47 4.60
C PRO A 909 27.01 14.17 3.24
N ALA A 910 26.19 15.19 2.99
CA ALA A 910 26.28 16.07 1.82
C ALA A 910 26.87 17.43 2.23
N GLU A 911 27.04 18.35 1.29
CA GLU A 911 27.54 19.71 1.58
C GLU A 911 26.59 20.54 2.46
N GLN A 912 25.30 20.18 2.47
CA GLN A 912 24.27 20.78 3.30
C GLN A 912 24.15 20.02 4.62
N TRP A 913 23.89 20.75 5.71
CA TRP A 913 23.58 20.15 7.00
C TRP A 913 22.37 19.23 6.91
N LYS A 914 22.53 18.02 7.45
CA LYS A 914 21.48 17.03 7.52
C LYS A 914 21.52 16.29 8.84
N GLU A 915 20.37 16.07 9.44
CA GLU A 915 20.24 15.21 10.61
C GLU A 915 20.30 13.72 10.22
N PHE A 916 21.01 12.94 11.03
CA PHE A 916 21.10 11.49 10.97
C PHE A 916 20.64 10.92 12.30
N THR A 917 19.75 9.92 12.25
CA THR A 917 19.23 9.24 13.44
C THR A 917 19.28 7.73 13.26
N PHE A 918 19.75 7.01 14.28
CA PHE A 918 19.80 5.55 14.33
C PHE A 918 19.21 5.03 15.65
N LEU A 919 18.61 3.85 15.60
CA LEU A 919 18.06 3.16 16.76
C LEU A 919 18.71 1.80 16.85
N LEU A 920 19.42 1.56 17.94
CA LEU A 920 20.29 0.40 18.04
C LEU A 920 20.06 -0.27 19.41
N PRO A 921 19.78 -1.59 19.43
CA PRO A 921 19.80 -2.34 20.67
C PRO A 921 21.27 -2.56 21.07
N ALA A 922 21.59 -2.33 22.34
CA ALA A 922 22.89 -2.71 22.88
C ALA A 922 22.97 -4.22 23.06
N ARG A 923 23.94 -4.85 22.39
CA ARG A 923 24.16 -6.31 22.42
C ARG A 923 24.86 -6.78 23.68
N ALA A 924 25.54 -5.89 24.39
CA ALA A 924 26.29 -6.17 25.59
C ALA A 924 26.33 -4.94 26.52
N SER A 925 26.59 -5.17 27.80
CA SER A 925 27.06 -4.14 28.73
C SER A 925 28.58 -4.26 28.84
N ALA A 926 29.32 -3.16 28.78
CA ALA A 926 30.77 -3.18 28.97
C ALA A 926 31.26 -1.87 29.59
N ASP A 927 32.04 -1.96 30.66
CA ASP A 927 32.57 -0.79 31.37
C ASP A 927 33.64 -0.05 30.54
N LYS A 928 34.42 -0.79 29.74
CA LYS A 928 35.39 -0.25 28.80
C LYS A 928 34.85 -0.30 27.38
N ASN A 929 34.39 0.83 26.89
CA ASN A 929 33.89 0.95 25.53
C ASN A 929 34.31 2.28 24.88
N ARG A 930 34.08 2.37 23.58
CA ARG A 930 34.39 3.55 22.78
C ARG A 930 33.30 3.80 21.74
N LEU A 931 32.71 4.99 21.79
CA LEU A 931 31.98 5.57 20.68
C LEU A 931 32.97 6.13 19.66
N GLN A 932 32.72 5.88 18.38
CA GLN A 932 33.60 6.31 17.30
C GLN A 932 32.79 6.72 16.07
N ILE A 933 33.15 7.87 15.49
CA ILE A 933 32.68 8.37 14.20
C ILE A 933 33.91 8.59 13.32
N TRP A 934 34.00 7.92 12.17
CA TRP A 934 35.19 8.01 11.33
C TRP A 934 34.91 7.85 9.84
N PHE A 935 35.83 8.34 9.03
CA PHE A 935 35.85 8.17 7.59
C PHE A 935 37.25 7.80 7.10
N GLU A 936 37.30 7.08 5.98
CA GLU A 936 38.53 6.76 5.26
C GLU A 936 38.64 7.66 4.02
N GLY A 937 39.87 8.07 3.68
CA GLY A 937 40.16 9.02 2.61
C GLY A 937 40.24 10.48 3.07
N GLY A 938 40.62 11.36 2.13
CA GLY A 938 40.78 12.78 2.37
C GLY A 938 39.44 13.51 2.30
N GLY A 939 39.31 14.62 3.02
CA GLY A 939 38.13 15.47 3.04
C GLY A 939 37.82 16.01 4.43
N THR A 940 36.67 16.69 4.53
CA THR A 940 36.26 17.36 5.76
C THR A 940 34.84 16.95 6.15
N LEU A 941 34.67 16.59 7.42
CA LEU A 941 33.41 16.26 8.05
C LEU A 941 33.11 17.29 9.13
N TRP A 942 31.89 17.83 9.13
CA TRP A 942 31.37 18.61 10.25
C TRP A 942 30.29 17.83 10.98
N LEU A 943 30.31 17.89 12.31
CA LEU A 943 29.29 17.31 13.18
C LEU A 943 28.73 18.37 14.14
N ALA A 944 27.44 18.30 14.45
CA ALA A 944 26.80 19.13 15.47
C ALA A 944 25.76 18.33 16.26
N ASP A 945 25.60 18.66 17.55
CA ASP A 945 24.59 18.09 18.47
C ASP A 945 24.59 16.54 18.50
N VAL A 946 25.75 15.94 18.77
CA VAL A 946 25.89 14.48 18.86
C VAL A 946 25.26 13.96 20.15
N ARG A 947 24.21 13.15 19.99
CA ARG A 947 23.45 12.56 21.10
C ARG A 947 23.39 11.05 20.99
N LEU A 948 23.46 10.39 22.14
CA LEU A 948 23.19 8.97 22.32
C LEU A 948 22.34 8.83 23.57
N ALA A 949 21.03 8.63 23.47
CA ALA A 949 20.16 8.56 24.63
C ALA A 949 19.40 7.23 24.68
N PRO A 950 19.10 6.68 25.87
CA PRO A 950 18.18 5.56 25.98
C PRO A 950 16.84 5.90 25.31
N CYS A 951 16.25 4.93 24.63
CA CYS A 951 14.91 5.02 24.09
C CYS A 951 14.20 3.68 24.25
N GLU A 952 12.88 3.70 24.11
CA GLU A 952 12.13 2.46 23.98
C GLU A 952 12.57 1.72 22.69
N PRO A 953 12.49 0.38 22.66
CA PRO A 953 12.63 -0.36 21.41
C PRO A 953 11.81 0.30 20.31
N PRO A 954 12.30 0.40 19.05
CA PRO A 954 11.44 0.72 17.93
C PRO A 954 10.34 -0.31 18.01
N THR A 955 9.16 0.16 18.39
CA THR A 955 7.97 -0.68 18.45
C THR A 955 7.92 -1.40 17.13
N ALA A 956 7.71 -2.73 17.14
CA ALA A 956 7.16 -3.38 15.96
C ALA A 956 6.02 -2.47 15.48
N GLY A 957 6.18 -1.87 14.30
CA GLY A 957 5.72 -0.50 14.08
C GLY A 957 4.24 -0.26 14.35
N ARG A 958 3.86 1.00 14.61
CA ARG A 958 2.47 1.37 14.95
C ARG A 958 1.42 0.87 13.92
N TRP A 959 1.85 0.55 12.70
CA TRP A 959 1.07 -0.13 11.65
C TRP A 959 0.62 -1.57 11.96
N LEU A 960 1.16 -2.19 13.01
CA LEU A 960 0.76 -3.53 13.48
C LEU A 960 -0.41 -3.51 14.48
N SER A 961 -0.84 -2.33 14.93
CA SER A 961 -1.88 -2.24 15.96
C SER A 961 -2.92 -1.16 15.67
N GLY A 962 -4.18 -1.48 15.91
CA GLY A 962 -5.26 -0.51 16.10
C GLY A 962 -5.89 0.12 14.86
N LEU A 963 -5.32 -0.06 13.66
CA LEU A 963 -5.90 0.46 12.39
C LEU A 963 -6.20 -0.64 11.35
N TYR A 964 -5.57 -1.80 11.48
CA TYR A 964 -5.69 -2.94 10.56
C TYR A 964 -5.84 -4.23 11.37
N LEU A 965 -6.57 -5.21 10.83
CA LEU A 965 -6.89 -6.48 11.51
C LEU A 965 -5.88 -7.59 11.25
N ASP A 966 -5.01 -7.42 10.26
CA ASP A 966 -4.00 -8.40 9.89
C ASP A 966 -2.59 -7.84 10.12
N LYS A 967 -1.58 -8.70 10.00
CA LYS A 967 -0.17 -8.28 10.05
C LYS A 967 0.42 -8.27 8.65
N PRO A 968 1.16 -7.24 8.21
CA PRO A 968 1.82 -7.24 6.92
C PRO A 968 2.74 -8.46 6.75
N GLN A 969 2.68 -9.07 5.57
CA GLN A 969 3.49 -10.19 5.11
C GLN A 969 4.19 -9.80 3.79
N GLU A 970 5.26 -10.51 3.45
CA GLU A 970 6.17 -10.17 2.34
C GLU A 970 5.46 -10.04 0.97
N TRP A 971 4.35 -10.74 0.78
CA TRP A 971 3.60 -10.79 -0.48
C TRP A 971 2.37 -9.87 -0.51
N ASP A 972 2.15 -9.12 0.57
CA ASP A 972 1.04 -8.20 0.70
C ASP A 972 1.23 -6.91 -0.10
N ASP A 973 2.47 -6.51 -0.41
CA ASP A 973 2.75 -5.36 -1.28
C ASP A 973 2.31 -5.67 -2.72
N PRO A 974 1.27 -4.99 -3.24
CA PRO A 974 0.71 -5.31 -4.55
C PRO A 974 1.67 -5.08 -5.73
N TYR A 975 2.71 -4.24 -5.57
CA TYR A 975 3.61 -3.89 -6.66
C TYR A 975 4.69 -4.94 -6.95
N ARG A 976 4.87 -5.92 -6.06
CA ARG A 976 5.83 -7.02 -6.24
C ARG A 976 5.60 -7.86 -7.50
N PHE A 977 4.37 -7.92 -8.01
CA PHE A 977 3.99 -8.77 -9.13
C PHE A 977 4.12 -8.09 -10.51
N PHE A 978 4.45 -6.80 -10.55
CA PHE A 978 4.73 -6.13 -11.80
C PHE A 978 6.18 -6.38 -12.21
N ARG A 979 6.38 -7.43 -13.00
CA ARG A 979 7.52 -7.53 -13.90
C ARG A 979 7.13 -6.81 -15.18
N TRP A 980 7.81 -5.72 -15.48
CA TRP A 980 7.78 -5.10 -16.80
C TRP A 980 8.90 -5.71 -17.64
#